data_AF-A0A226DLL7-F1
#
_entry.id   AF-A0A226DLL7-F1
#
_cell.length_a   1.000
_cell.length_b   1.000
_cell.length_c   1.000
_cell.angle_alpha   90.00
_cell.angle_beta   90.00
_cell.angle_gamma   90.00
#
_symmetry.space_group_name_H-M   'P 1'
#
loop_
_entity.id
_entity.type
_entity.pdbx_description
1 polymer ?
#
loop_
_entity_poly.entity_id
_entity_poly.type
_entity_poly.pdbx_seq_one_letter_code
_entity_poly.pdbx_strand_id
1 'polypeptide(L)'
;MFSKIFPLFALQICSFAIIYSLALSRHRSSQVAVFSLQDLMKNLSNCDVQLMHSGNSNSQLSVTDLSFVSKIIFMPYYESDPRVELLAYSANTSLNVLNSRVSPCQLGFIIFNNLDEHSHDTIGERLNYWITLASEDYLYYQSSNSLFPLLKRVKTSVPNANAIITLVTTSPISKLFRRLEDRNFVERCVHLFIIVALPGKNFEVCFPTANLKDKLLFGIPYHDYYVTMACLPEIYVSEENYVSSVKKLALQWEGWCVSKKIASVINSNKNLTLGQNFACRFKWRMIELKMTRPFSSHDVILKLIVTRNEGYQFLTCYAEPYISFDFYLFPYKVAIWISLCISICIVVTTTTVVQRLPSRSEKQVFNPWLFVLATLFEETGFLPSKIEKLDFFRISLGIWSLMSVTLTNSYNGLMITEVNAPNKVFHPENFDHLWCQTHFQTILKHLPTPKPRSSWRSKLVISGVEKEIQEFDSFQSHISRLYWLAKDSSFKLTKNYKSKIVNINVSDKCYRLLSPMPEGFGKTVPEYLDVLQRLADVFDSNPHNNIIFRDLNVYNFRHAFYPKGFNYISHTDLKYQRQIESEVVQCGKTVFVAKSSEIKSEYEFLSKQYHSKKLFVSSQGKHKFPTWLDFRHPRSSRVVRRFKSIMEAGIWPRLERAEIRRKNVNRTAVMKIKQPKGVELRNIGTLGGALATVFVLVGGLLGVAILLFIVEDRSHVGGLLMGMICSESVVYRIRKNYSREDPA
;
A
#
# COMPACT_ATOMS: atom_id res chain seq x y z
N MET A 1 34.72 14.27 -22.20
CA MET A 1 33.93 13.09 -22.61
C MET A 1 32.59 13.42 -23.31
N PHE A 2 32.00 14.62 -23.10
CA PHE A 2 30.70 15.01 -23.67
C PHE A 2 30.68 15.54 -25.11
N SER A 3 31.83 15.78 -25.76
CA SER A 3 31.90 16.37 -27.11
C SER A 3 31.86 15.34 -28.26
N LYS A 4 31.99 14.03 -27.97
CA LYS A 4 31.98 12.96 -28.99
C LYS A 4 30.63 12.26 -29.18
N ILE A 5 29.60 12.62 -28.42
CA ILE A 5 28.28 11.95 -28.42
C ILE A 5 27.24 12.68 -29.31
N PHE A 6 27.48 13.96 -29.62
CA PHE A 6 26.53 14.77 -30.40
C PHE A 6 26.38 14.39 -31.89
N PRO A 7 27.42 13.95 -32.63
CA PRO A 7 27.26 13.61 -34.05
C PRO A 7 26.57 12.26 -34.28
N LEU A 8 26.52 11.37 -33.26
CA LEU A 8 25.79 10.09 -33.35
C LEU A 8 24.27 10.26 -33.20
N PHE A 9 23.79 11.27 -32.47
CA PHE A 9 22.35 11.54 -32.32
C PHE A 9 21.75 12.20 -33.57
N ALA A 10 22.51 13.03 -34.30
CA ALA A 10 22.04 13.68 -35.52
C ALA A 10 21.84 12.70 -36.69
N LEU A 11 22.69 11.66 -36.80
CA LEU A 11 22.56 10.60 -37.81
C LEU A 11 21.36 9.67 -37.53
N GLN A 12 20.99 9.50 -36.25
CA GLN A 12 19.87 8.66 -35.84
C GLN A 12 18.52 9.36 -36.06
N ILE A 13 18.47 10.70 -35.99
CA ILE A 13 17.25 11.47 -36.26
C ILE A 13 16.98 11.57 -37.78
N CYS A 14 18.01 11.65 -38.62
CA CYS A 14 17.84 11.68 -40.08
C CYS A 14 17.40 10.33 -40.65
N SER A 15 17.87 9.19 -40.10
CA SER A 15 17.41 7.86 -40.53
C SER A 15 15.96 7.59 -40.13
N PHE A 16 15.49 8.08 -38.98
CA PHE A 16 14.08 8.01 -38.60
C PHE A 16 13.18 8.90 -39.48
N ALA A 17 13.62 10.09 -39.90
CA ALA A 17 12.83 10.95 -40.78
C ALA A 17 12.66 10.36 -42.19
N ILE A 18 13.68 9.68 -42.73
CA ILE A 18 13.63 9.03 -44.06
C ILE A 18 12.74 7.77 -44.02
N ILE A 19 12.81 6.97 -42.95
CA ILE A 19 11.93 5.80 -42.77
C ILE A 19 10.48 6.22 -42.54
N TYR A 20 10.24 7.31 -41.79
CA TYR A 20 8.89 7.85 -41.56
C TYR A 20 8.28 8.47 -42.84
N SER A 21 9.12 9.06 -43.70
CA SER A 21 8.68 9.63 -44.99
C SER A 21 8.38 8.54 -46.04
N LEU A 22 9.13 7.43 -46.03
CA LEU A 22 8.85 6.26 -46.89
C LEU A 22 7.62 5.45 -46.43
N ALA A 23 7.30 5.44 -45.12
CA ALA A 23 6.10 4.80 -44.59
C ALA A 23 4.79 5.60 -44.83
N LEU A 24 4.88 6.87 -45.24
CA LEU A 24 3.73 7.73 -45.57
C LEU A 24 3.35 7.71 -47.06
N SER A 25 4.03 6.91 -47.88
CA SER A 25 3.60 6.61 -49.25
C SER A 25 2.40 5.66 -49.25
N ARG A 26 1.22 6.27 -49.07
CA ARG A 26 -0.14 5.77 -49.34
C ARG A 26 -0.22 4.41 -50.07
N HIS A 27 -0.51 3.37 -49.29
CA HIS A 27 -1.37 2.30 -49.79
C HIS A 27 -2.76 2.92 -50.00
N ARG A 28 -3.14 3.13 -51.26
CA ARG A 28 -4.52 3.46 -51.63
C ARG A 28 -5.29 2.15 -51.55
N SER A 29 -5.68 1.77 -50.33
CA SER A 29 -6.37 0.51 -50.05
C SER A 29 -7.65 0.45 -50.89
N SER A 30 -7.74 -0.51 -51.80
CA SER A 30 -8.98 -0.76 -52.53
C SER A 30 -10.03 -1.24 -51.53
N GLN A 31 -11.11 -0.49 -51.38
CA GLN A 31 -12.25 -0.93 -50.59
C GLN A 31 -12.89 -2.11 -51.34
N VAL A 32 -12.93 -3.27 -50.71
CA VAL A 32 -13.64 -4.44 -51.24
C VAL A 32 -15.03 -4.42 -50.65
N ALA A 33 -16.05 -4.29 -51.50
CA ALA A 33 -17.43 -4.45 -51.09
C ALA A 33 -17.67 -5.92 -50.70
N VAL A 34 -18.29 -6.13 -49.55
CA VAL A 34 -18.59 -7.48 -49.05
C VAL A 34 -20.03 -7.81 -49.36
N PHE A 35 -20.25 -8.78 -50.26
CA PHE A 35 -21.58 -9.15 -50.74
C PHE A 35 -22.15 -10.40 -50.06
N SER A 36 -21.30 -11.25 -49.47
CA SER A 36 -21.74 -12.49 -48.80
C SER A 36 -21.04 -12.71 -47.44
N LEU A 37 -21.63 -13.57 -46.59
CA LEU A 37 -21.08 -13.84 -45.25
C LEU A 37 -19.78 -14.62 -45.40
N GLN A 38 -19.70 -15.42 -46.46
CA GLN A 38 -18.49 -16.12 -46.84
C GLN A 38 -17.37 -15.13 -47.22
N ASP A 39 -17.67 -14.06 -47.96
CA ASP A 39 -16.69 -13.02 -48.28
C ASP A 39 -16.26 -12.25 -47.04
N LEU A 40 -17.20 -11.97 -46.14
CA LEU A 40 -16.89 -11.36 -44.85
C LEU A 40 -15.90 -12.22 -44.07
N MET A 41 -16.20 -13.52 -43.95
CA MET A 41 -15.42 -14.47 -43.19
C MET A 41 -14.06 -14.78 -43.83
N LYS A 42 -13.96 -14.84 -45.17
CA LYS A 42 -12.69 -15.01 -45.91
C LYS A 42 -11.72 -13.86 -45.67
N ASN A 43 -12.24 -12.65 -45.44
CA ASN A 43 -11.44 -11.46 -45.17
C ASN A 43 -11.05 -11.30 -43.69
N LEU A 44 -11.52 -12.18 -42.79
CA LEU A 44 -11.11 -12.18 -41.38
C LEU A 44 -9.75 -12.87 -41.22
N SER A 45 -8.70 -12.09 -41.04
CA SER A 45 -7.37 -12.60 -40.66
C SER A 45 -7.09 -12.37 -39.18
N ASN A 46 -6.43 -13.34 -38.55
CA ASN A 46 -5.95 -13.27 -37.17
C ASN A 46 -7.04 -13.05 -36.09
N CYS A 47 -8.31 -13.38 -36.36
CA CYS A 47 -9.36 -13.38 -35.33
C CYS A 47 -9.67 -14.79 -34.85
N ASP A 48 -10.09 -14.93 -33.59
CA ASP A 48 -10.77 -16.13 -33.14
C ASP A 48 -12.27 -15.93 -33.36
N VAL A 49 -12.84 -16.80 -34.19
CA VAL A 49 -14.24 -16.73 -34.57
C VAL A 49 -15.01 -17.86 -33.89
N GLN A 50 -16.06 -17.50 -33.14
CA GLN A 50 -17.04 -18.43 -32.60
C GLN A 50 -18.32 -18.28 -33.40
N LEU A 51 -18.87 -19.41 -33.85
CA LEU A 51 -20.08 -19.47 -34.65
C LEU A 51 -21.15 -20.25 -33.87
N MET A 52 -22.27 -19.60 -33.55
CA MET A 52 -23.43 -20.22 -32.92
C MET A 52 -24.56 -20.34 -33.93
N HIS A 53 -25.22 -21.49 -34.07
CA HIS A 53 -26.28 -21.67 -35.07
C HIS A 53 -27.41 -22.63 -34.64
N SER A 54 -28.62 -22.45 -35.19
CA SER A 54 -29.80 -23.33 -34.99
C SER A 54 -29.83 -24.60 -35.87
N GLY A 55 -28.92 -24.72 -36.83
CA GLY A 55 -28.63 -25.93 -37.63
C GLY A 55 -29.76 -26.57 -38.43
N ASN A 56 -30.42 -25.79 -39.27
CA ASN A 56 -31.15 -26.32 -40.44
C ASN A 56 -30.61 -25.73 -41.77
N SER A 57 -29.35 -25.29 -41.77
CA SER A 57 -28.74 -24.52 -42.86
C SER A 57 -28.15 -25.41 -43.95
N ASN A 58 -28.98 -26.23 -44.61
CA ASN A 58 -28.56 -27.00 -45.78
C ASN A 58 -28.40 -26.14 -47.06
N SER A 59 -28.67 -24.83 -47.04
CA SER A 59 -28.85 -24.08 -48.29
C SER A 59 -27.87 -22.93 -48.58
N GLN A 60 -26.93 -22.53 -47.71
CA GLN A 60 -26.03 -21.41 -48.08
C GLN A 60 -24.69 -21.28 -47.34
N LEU A 61 -24.45 -22.03 -46.26
CA LEU A 61 -23.21 -21.93 -45.49
C LEU A 61 -22.69 -23.34 -45.21
N SER A 62 -21.96 -23.92 -46.16
CA SER A 62 -21.16 -25.11 -45.88
C SER A 62 -20.03 -24.70 -44.93
N VAL A 63 -20.24 -24.97 -43.64
CA VAL A 63 -19.29 -24.58 -42.58
C VAL A 63 -17.92 -25.26 -42.76
N THR A 64 -17.86 -26.32 -43.57
CA THR A 64 -16.63 -27.05 -43.95
C THR A 64 -15.56 -26.17 -44.59
N ASP A 65 -15.95 -25.07 -45.23
CA ASP A 65 -15.02 -24.24 -46.03
C ASP A 65 -14.38 -23.10 -45.21
N LEU A 66 -14.71 -23.00 -43.92
CA LEU A 66 -14.23 -21.95 -43.04
C LEU A 66 -13.06 -22.44 -42.17
N SER A 67 -11.86 -22.50 -42.76
CA SER A 67 -10.61 -22.92 -42.09
C SER A 67 -10.18 -22.06 -40.88
N PHE A 68 -10.88 -20.95 -40.61
CA PHE A 68 -10.55 -19.97 -39.57
C PHE A 68 -11.51 -19.96 -38.37
N VAL A 69 -12.58 -20.76 -38.39
CA VAL A 69 -13.54 -20.79 -37.26
C VAL A 69 -12.93 -21.58 -36.12
N SER A 70 -12.66 -20.88 -35.02
CA SER A 70 -12.07 -21.48 -33.81
C SER A 70 -13.04 -22.39 -33.07
N LYS A 71 -14.35 -22.13 -33.17
CA LYS A 71 -15.38 -22.93 -32.49
C LYS A 71 -16.75 -22.78 -33.15
N ILE A 72 -17.44 -23.90 -33.35
CA ILE A 72 -18.83 -23.95 -33.83
C ILE A 72 -19.68 -24.55 -32.71
N ILE A 73 -20.79 -23.90 -32.39
CA ILE A 73 -21.72 -24.30 -31.33
C ILE A 73 -23.10 -24.48 -31.95
N PHE A 74 -23.58 -25.71 -31.92
CA PHE A 74 -24.95 -26.04 -32.30
C PHE A 74 -25.87 -25.78 -31.10
N MET A 75 -26.64 -24.70 -31.18
CA MET A 75 -27.42 -24.18 -30.05
C MET A 75 -28.63 -25.03 -29.63
N PRO A 76 -29.37 -25.73 -30.51
CA PRO A 76 -30.53 -26.52 -30.10
C PRO A 76 -30.23 -27.58 -29.03
N TYR A 77 -28.99 -28.10 -28.98
CA TYR A 77 -28.54 -29.01 -27.91
C TYR A 77 -28.60 -28.36 -26.52
N TYR A 78 -28.39 -27.05 -26.44
CA TYR A 78 -28.41 -26.27 -25.20
C TYR A 78 -29.81 -25.72 -24.87
N GLU A 79 -30.74 -25.76 -25.83
CA GLU A 79 -32.12 -25.28 -25.64
C GLU A 79 -33.04 -26.39 -25.11
N SER A 80 -32.70 -27.66 -25.33
CA SER A 80 -33.56 -28.80 -24.99
C SER A 80 -33.63 -29.16 -23.51
N ASP A 81 -32.76 -28.62 -22.65
CA ASP A 81 -32.73 -28.94 -21.21
C ASP A 81 -32.75 -27.69 -20.32
N PRO A 82 -33.94 -27.20 -19.91
CA PRO A 82 -34.06 -26.05 -19.01
C PRO A 82 -33.64 -26.35 -17.56
N ARG A 83 -33.33 -27.60 -17.19
CA ARG A 83 -32.98 -28.01 -15.82
C ARG A 83 -31.48 -28.03 -15.56
N VAL A 84 -30.63 -27.89 -16.58
CA VAL A 84 -29.18 -27.88 -16.40
C VAL A 84 -28.73 -26.44 -16.14
N GLU A 85 -28.28 -26.18 -14.90
CA GLU A 85 -27.80 -24.88 -14.45
C GLU A 85 -26.75 -24.28 -15.40
N LEU A 86 -26.86 -22.97 -15.66
CA LEU A 86 -25.96 -22.13 -16.48
C LEU A 86 -24.46 -22.45 -16.26
N LEU A 87 -24.09 -22.82 -15.03
CA LEU A 87 -22.72 -23.10 -14.62
C LEU A 87 -22.09 -24.32 -15.30
N ALA A 88 -22.88 -25.36 -15.63
CA ALA A 88 -22.35 -26.58 -16.24
C ALA A 88 -22.00 -26.39 -17.73
N TYR A 89 -22.72 -25.52 -18.44
CA TYR A 89 -22.51 -25.30 -19.87
C TYR A 89 -21.39 -24.32 -20.19
N SER A 90 -21.19 -23.29 -19.35
CA SER A 90 -20.11 -22.29 -19.51
C SER A 90 -18.76 -22.95 -19.80
N ALA A 91 -18.49 -24.08 -19.14
CA ALA A 91 -17.27 -24.88 -19.22
C ALA A 91 -16.98 -25.52 -20.59
N ASN A 92 -18.03 -25.86 -21.35
CA ASN A 92 -17.93 -26.58 -22.62
C ASN A 92 -18.10 -25.65 -23.83
N THR A 93 -18.78 -24.52 -23.65
CA THR A 93 -19.01 -23.50 -24.69
C THR A 93 -17.88 -22.47 -24.76
N SER A 94 -17.17 -22.22 -23.67
CA SER A 94 -16.00 -21.34 -23.63
C SER A 94 -14.71 -21.97 -24.18
N LEU A 95 -13.82 -21.14 -24.70
CA LEU A 95 -12.45 -21.48 -25.11
C LEU A 95 -11.55 -21.51 -23.87
N ASN A 96 -10.70 -22.52 -23.73
CA ASN A 96 -9.73 -22.56 -22.65
C ASN A 96 -8.60 -21.56 -22.96
N VAL A 97 -8.46 -20.51 -22.16
CA VAL A 97 -7.43 -19.45 -22.33
C VAL A 97 -6.02 -20.04 -22.39
N LEU A 98 -5.75 -21.10 -21.62
CA LEU A 98 -4.42 -21.70 -21.56
C LEU A 98 -4.08 -22.53 -22.81
N ASN A 99 -5.10 -22.98 -23.55
CA ASN A 99 -4.95 -23.78 -24.76
C ASN A 99 -5.27 -22.98 -26.04
N SER A 100 -5.64 -21.70 -25.90
CA SER A 100 -6.03 -20.82 -27.00
C SER A 100 -4.93 -19.80 -27.25
N ARG A 101 -4.68 -19.48 -28.53
CA ARG A 101 -3.78 -18.38 -28.89
C ARG A 101 -4.40 -17.04 -28.48
N VAL A 102 -3.57 -16.06 -28.14
CA VAL A 102 -4.06 -14.69 -27.89
C VAL A 102 -4.33 -14.02 -29.24
N SER A 103 -5.57 -14.09 -29.74
CA SER A 103 -5.96 -13.37 -30.95
C SER A 103 -6.12 -11.85 -30.71
N PRO A 104 -5.73 -10.99 -31.67
CA PRO A 104 -5.98 -9.55 -31.62
C PRO A 104 -7.48 -9.16 -31.68
N CYS A 105 -8.34 -10.08 -32.13
CA CYS A 105 -9.79 -9.89 -32.27
C CYS A 105 -10.57 -11.17 -31.98
N GLN A 106 -11.73 -11.02 -31.36
CA GLN A 106 -12.64 -12.11 -31.03
C GLN A 106 -14.02 -11.76 -31.58
N LEU A 107 -14.55 -12.63 -32.42
CA LEU A 107 -15.80 -12.42 -33.14
C LEU A 107 -16.77 -13.55 -32.78
N GLY A 108 -17.97 -13.20 -32.34
CA GLY A 108 -19.06 -14.14 -32.13
C GLY A 108 -20.10 -13.92 -33.22
N PHE A 109 -20.32 -14.90 -34.08
CA PHE A 109 -21.41 -14.87 -35.06
C PHE A 109 -22.53 -15.73 -34.54
N ILE A 110 -23.71 -15.15 -34.42
CA ILE A 110 -24.94 -15.88 -34.09
C ILE A 110 -25.76 -15.97 -35.36
N ILE A 111 -25.83 -17.14 -35.98
CA ILE A 111 -26.65 -17.39 -37.15
C ILE A 111 -27.99 -17.93 -36.69
N PHE A 112 -29.01 -17.09 -36.80
CA PHE A 112 -30.37 -17.41 -36.40
C PHE A 112 -31.25 -17.57 -37.63
N ASN A 113 -31.51 -18.82 -38.02
CA ASN A 113 -32.36 -19.16 -39.16
C ASN A 113 -33.80 -19.41 -38.72
N ASN A 114 -34.72 -18.80 -39.48
CA ASN A 114 -36.17 -18.98 -39.49
C ASN A 114 -36.91 -18.73 -38.16
N LEU A 115 -37.77 -17.71 -38.19
CA LEU A 115 -38.78 -17.49 -37.17
C LEU A 115 -39.97 -18.37 -37.53
N ASP A 116 -39.99 -19.64 -37.11
CA ASP A 116 -41.23 -20.41 -37.22
C ASP A 116 -42.33 -19.64 -36.47
N GLU A 117 -43.39 -19.27 -37.19
CA GLU A 117 -44.40 -18.30 -36.70
C GLU A 117 -45.22 -18.84 -35.51
N HIS A 118 -45.05 -20.10 -35.12
CA HIS A 118 -45.91 -20.76 -34.15
C HIS A 118 -45.48 -20.69 -32.67
N SER A 119 -44.35 -20.07 -32.33
CA SER A 119 -44.00 -19.80 -30.92
C SER A 119 -43.50 -18.36 -30.73
N HIS A 120 -44.44 -17.46 -30.43
CA HIS A 120 -44.17 -16.01 -30.36
C HIS A 120 -43.36 -15.57 -29.12
N ASP A 121 -43.52 -16.24 -27.97
CA ASP A 121 -42.94 -15.79 -26.70
C ASP A 121 -41.48 -16.23 -26.49
N THR A 122 -41.01 -17.26 -27.19
CA THR A 122 -39.71 -17.90 -26.88
C THR A 122 -38.52 -17.28 -27.63
N ILE A 123 -38.73 -16.50 -28.68
CA ILE A 123 -37.63 -16.08 -29.57
C ILE A 123 -36.76 -14.98 -28.95
N GLY A 124 -37.37 -14.01 -28.27
CA GLY A 124 -36.62 -12.98 -27.55
C GLY A 124 -35.78 -13.59 -26.43
N GLU A 125 -36.36 -14.51 -25.66
CA GLU A 125 -35.68 -15.23 -24.58
C GLU A 125 -34.53 -16.11 -25.10
N ARG A 126 -34.76 -16.88 -26.17
CA ARG A 126 -33.72 -17.69 -26.83
C ARG A 126 -32.58 -16.83 -27.33
N LEU A 127 -32.87 -15.77 -28.06
CA LEU A 127 -31.84 -14.88 -28.58
C LEU A 127 -31.06 -14.18 -27.46
N ASN A 128 -31.74 -13.76 -26.40
CA ASN A 128 -31.12 -13.22 -25.20
C ASN A 128 -30.23 -14.24 -24.49
N TYR A 129 -30.65 -15.51 -24.42
CA TYR A 129 -29.84 -16.60 -23.88
C TYR A 129 -28.56 -16.82 -24.71
N TRP A 130 -28.68 -16.86 -26.03
CA TRP A 130 -27.53 -17.05 -26.93
C TRP A 130 -26.54 -15.90 -26.85
N ILE A 131 -27.06 -14.68 -26.77
CA ILE A 131 -26.24 -13.48 -26.65
C ILE A 131 -25.59 -13.39 -25.27
N THR A 132 -26.28 -13.84 -24.22
CA THR A 132 -25.70 -14.01 -22.88
C THR A 132 -24.57 -15.03 -22.93
N LEU A 133 -24.77 -16.20 -23.54
CA LEU A 133 -23.75 -17.23 -23.69
C LEU A 133 -22.54 -16.73 -24.49
N ALA A 134 -22.77 -15.99 -25.57
CA ALA A 134 -21.71 -15.42 -26.42
C ALA A 134 -20.91 -14.30 -25.73
N SER A 135 -21.54 -13.56 -24.80
CA SER A 135 -20.92 -12.42 -24.11
C SER A 135 -20.25 -12.82 -22.78
N GLU A 136 -20.86 -13.70 -22.01
CA GLU A 136 -20.42 -14.06 -20.65
C GLU A 136 -19.46 -15.27 -20.66
N ASP A 137 -19.67 -16.26 -21.55
CA ASP A 137 -18.98 -17.57 -21.49
C ASP A 137 -18.10 -17.86 -22.72
N TYR A 138 -17.31 -16.87 -23.16
CA TYR A 138 -16.41 -17.07 -24.31
C TYR A 138 -15.07 -17.69 -23.94
N LEU A 139 -14.49 -17.31 -22.80
CA LEU A 139 -13.18 -17.78 -22.34
C LEU A 139 -13.29 -18.27 -20.90
N TYR A 140 -12.61 -19.36 -20.58
CA TYR A 140 -12.43 -19.80 -19.21
C TYR A 140 -10.97 -20.15 -18.96
N TYR A 141 -10.54 -19.98 -17.72
CA TYR A 141 -9.31 -20.59 -17.25
C TYR A 141 -9.59 -21.35 -15.95
N GLN A 142 -8.80 -22.40 -15.74
CA GLN A 142 -8.88 -23.18 -14.51
C GLN A 142 -7.94 -22.56 -13.49
N SER A 143 -8.48 -21.80 -12.53
CA SER A 143 -7.69 -21.23 -11.44
C SER A 143 -7.28 -22.35 -10.47
N SER A 144 -5.98 -22.64 -10.35
CA SER A 144 -5.46 -23.64 -9.41
C SER A 144 -5.49 -23.19 -7.95
N ASN A 145 -5.66 -21.89 -7.70
CA ASN A 145 -5.36 -21.25 -6.41
C ASN A 145 -6.60 -20.80 -5.63
N SER A 146 -7.76 -21.43 -5.82
CA SER A 146 -8.89 -21.19 -4.92
C SER A 146 -8.49 -21.62 -3.50
N LEU A 147 -8.42 -20.65 -2.59
CA LEU A 147 -8.08 -20.78 -1.16
C LEU A 147 -9.04 -21.70 -0.37
N PHE A 148 -10.07 -22.24 -1.02
CA PHE A 148 -11.03 -23.19 -0.45
C PHE A 148 -10.84 -24.58 -1.09
N PRO A 149 -10.22 -25.55 -0.37
CA PRO A 149 -9.98 -26.90 -0.87
C PRO A 149 -11.24 -27.68 -1.28
N LEU A 150 -12.41 -27.28 -0.77
CA LEU A 150 -13.72 -27.86 -1.07
C LEU A 150 -14.33 -27.34 -2.39
N LEU A 151 -13.85 -26.22 -2.93
CA LEU A 151 -14.29 -25.64 -4.20
C LEU A 151 -13.26 -25.88 -5.32
N LYS A 152 -12.66 -27.07 -5.33
CA LYS A 152 -11.48 -27.42 -6.14
C LYS A 152 -11.67 -27.40 -7.67
N ARG A 153 -12.81 -26.92 -8.21
CA ARG A 153 -13.09 -26.85 -9.65
C ARG A 153 -14.02 -25.70 -10.05
N VAL A 154 -13.94 -24.53 -9.42
CA VAL A 154 -14.65 -23.37 -9.96
C VAL A 154 -13.88 -22.87 -11.18
N LYS A 155 -14.35 -23.23 -12.38
CA LYS A 155 -13.91 -22.60 -13.63
C LYS A 155 -14.33 -21.13 -13.56
N THR A 156 -13.37 -20.22 -13.63
CA THR A 156 -13.66 -18.79 -13.66
C THR A 156 -13.80 -18.40 -15.12
N SER A 157 -15.01 -18.05 -15.55
CA SER A 157 -15.22 -17.49 -16.88
C SER A 157 -14.70 -16.06 -16.92
N VAL A 158 -14.06 -15.71 -18.02
CA VAL A 158 -13.62 -14.35 -18.32
C VAL A 158 -14.61 -13.80 -19.33
N PRO A 159 -15.40 -12.76 -18.98
CA PRO A 159 -16.36 -12.17 -19.91
C PRO A 159 -15.67 -11.75 -21.20
N ASN A 160 -16.32 -11.89 -22.35
CA ASN A 160 -15.75 -11.40 -23.59
C ASN A 160 -15.98 -9.91 -23.77
N ALA A 161 -15.22 -9.08 -23.06
CA ALA A 161 -15.32 -7.62 -23.23
C ALA A 161 -14.85 -7.11 -24.62
N ASN A 162 -14.35 -7.97 -25.51
CA ASN A 162 -13.95 -7.61 -26.88
C ASN A 162 -14.72 -8.37 -27.96
N ALA A 163 -15.73 -9.15 -27.59
CA ALA A 163 -16.56 -9.83 -28.56
C ALA A 163 -17.32 -8.77 -29.35
N ILE A 164 -17.15 -8.82 -30.66
CA ILE A 164 -18.13 -8.26 -31.57
C ILE A 164 -19.12 -9.39 -31.80
N ILE A 165 -20.32 -9.25 -31.23
CA ILE A 165 -21.39 -10.20 -31.46
C ILE A 165 -22.15 -9.73 -32.69
N THR A 166 -22.11 -10.54 -33.73
CA THR A 166 -22.77 -10.28 -35.00
C THR A 166 -23.92 -11.27 -35.15
N LEU A 167 -25.14 -10.78 -34.97
CA LEU A 167 -26.35 -11.54 -35.20
C LEU A 167 -26.64 -11.54 -36.70
N VAL A 168 -26.54 -12.70 -37.33
CA VAL A 168 -26.90 -12.89 -38.73
C VAL A 168 -28.31 -13.46 -38.79
N THR A 169 -29.22 -12.77 -39.46
CA THR A 169 -30.61 -13.22 -39.63
C THR A 169 -31.07 -13.05 -41.07
N THR A 170 -31.91 -13.97 -41.53
CA THR A 170 -32.60 -13.87 -42.81
C THR A 170 -33.96 -13.17 -42.68
N SER A 171 -34.37 -12.78 -41.47
CA SER A 171 -35.66 -12.15 -41.22
C SER A 171 -35.58 -10.61 -41.27
N PRO A 172 -36.66 -9.92 -41.69
CA PRO A 172 -36.71 -8.46 -41.64
C PRO A 172 -36.49 -7.93 -40.22
N ILE A 173 -35.64 -6.89 -40.09
CA ILE A 173 -35.21 -6.39 -38.79
C ILE A 173 -36.35 -5.85 -37.92
N SER A 174 -37.41 -5.32 -38.54
CA SER A 174 -38.58 -4.79 -37.83
C SER A 174 -39.28 -5.86 -36.97
N LYS A 175 -39.32 -7.12 -37.42
CA LYS A 175 -39.90 -8.24 -36.66
C LYS A 175 -39.00 -8.67 -35.50
N LEU A 176 -37.69 -8.67 -35.72
CA LEU A 176 -36.70 -9.04 -34.71
C LEU A 176 -36.61 -7.99 -33.60
N PHE A 177 -36.62 -6.71 -33.98
CA PHE A 177 -36.38 -5.61 -33.06
C PHE A 177 -37.50 -5.45 -32.03
N ARG A 178 -38.77 -5.56 -32.45
CA ARG A 178 -39.93 -5.55 -31.54
C ARG A 178 -39.84 -6.64 -30.46
N ARG A 179 -39.10 -7.72 -30.72
CA ARG A 179 -38.87 -8.84 -29.80
C ARG A 179 -37.62 -8.68 -28.93
N LEU A 180 -36.69 -7.82 -29.35
CA LEU A 180 -35.45 -7.49 -28.63
C LEU A 180 -35.61 -6.31 -27.67
N GLU A 181 -36.75 -5.63 -27.69
CA GLU A 181 -37.07 -4.50 -26.81
C GLU A 181 -37.21 -4.91 -25.33
N ASP A 182 -37.19 -6.22 -25.02
CA ASP A 182 -37.19 -6.70 -23.65
C ASP A 182 -35.83 -6.49 -22.95
N ARG A 183 -35.90 -5.99 -21.70
CA ARG A 183 -35.00 -4.97 -21.13
C ARG A 183 -33.54 -5.39 -20.88
N ASN A 184 -33.17 -6.64 -21.06
CA ASN A 184 -31.89 -7.19 -20.60
C ASN A 184 -30.78 -7.19 -21.67
N PHE A 185 -31.12 -6.86 -22.91
CA PHE A 185 -30.26 -7.08 -24.06
C PHE A 185 -29.12 -6.07 -24.22
N VAL A 186 -29.44 -4.78 -24.04
CA VAL A 186 -28.52 -3.66 -24.27
C VAL A 186 -27.44 -3.57 -23.18
N GLU A 187 -27.66 -4.18 -22.01
CA GLU A 187 -26.77 -4.05 -20.85
C GLU A 187 -25.52 -4.93 -20.92
N ARG A 188 -25.49 -5.95 -21.79
CA ARG A 188 -24.47 -7.01 -21.74
C ARG A 188 -23.50 -7.02 -22.92
N CYS A 189 -23.89 -6.40 -24.05
CA CYS A 189 -23.08 -6.42 -25.26
C CYS A 189 -22.47 -5.06 -25.54
N VAL A 190 -21.14 -4.98 -25.52
CA VAL A 190 -20.43 -3.72 -25.84
C VAL A 190 -20.54 -3.39 -27.34
N HIS A 191 -20.75 -4.40 -28.20
CA HIS A 191 -20.75 -4.27 -29.66
C HIS A 191 -21.64 -5.34 -30.32
N LEU A 192 -22.96 -5.13 -30.32
CA LEU A 192 -23.89 -5.96 -31.08
C LEU A 192 -24.16 -5.35 -32.46
N PHE A 193 -23.97 -6.17 -33.51
CA PHE A 193 -24.32 -5.84 -34.88
C PHE A 193 -25.34 -6.84 -35.40
N ILE A 194 -26.25 -6.40 -36.25
CA ILE A 194 -27.21 -7.27 -36.92
C ILE A 194 -26.93 -7.22 -38.41
N ILE A 195 -26.54 -8.35 -38.99
CA ILE A 195 -26.42 -8.52 -40.43
C ILE A 195 -27.72 -9.15 -40.93
N VAL A 196 -28.41 -8.45 -41.81
CA VAL A 196 -29.62 -8.93 -42.46
C VAL A 196 -29.22 -9.51 -43.82
N ALA A 197 -29.30 -10.83 -43.93
CA ALA A 197 -28.92 -11.61 -45.09
C ALA A 197 -30.17 -12.11 -45.83
N LEU A 198 -30.77 -11.25 -46.65
CA LEU A 198 -31.94 -11.63 -47.46
C LEU A 198 -31.51 -12.27 -48.79
N PRO A 199 -32.09 -13.41 -49.19
CA PRO A 199 -31.79 -14.02 -50.49
C PRO A 199 -32.01 -13.04 -51.65
N GLY A 200 -31.01 -12.87 -52.51
CA GLY A 200 -31.08 -11.99 -53.68
C GLY A 200 -30.97 -10.49 -53.39
N LYS A 201 -30.65 -10.07 -52.16
CA LYS A 201 -30.38 -8.67 -51.80
C LYS A 201 -28.98 -8.51 -51.21
N ASN A 202 -28.42 -7.31 -51.35
CA ASN A 202 -27.18 -6.93 -50.66
C ASN A 202 -27.37 -6.98 -49.15
N PHE A 203 -26.29 -7.25 -48.43
CA PHE A 203 -26.31 -7.25 -46.97
C PHE A 203 -26.53 -5.87 -46.39
N GLU A 204 -27.59 -5.77 -45.60
CA GLU A 204 -27.77 -4.62 -44.73
C GLU A 204 -27.15 -4.92 -43.38
N VAL A 205 -26.32 -4.00 -42.89
CA VAL A 205 -25.81 -4.10 -41.53
C VAL A 205 -26.42 -3.01 -40.68
N CYS A 206 -27.16 -3.48 -39.68
CA CYS A 206 -27.92 -2.67 -38.79
C CYS A 206 -27.31 -2.66 -37.40
N PHE A 207 -27.43 -1.53 -36.74
CA PHE A 207 -26.96 -1.35 -35.39
C PHE A 207 -27.97 -0.54 -34.58
N PRO A 208 -28.07 -0.83 -33.26
CA PRO A 208 -28.89 -0.04 -32.37
C PRO A 208 -28.29 1.37 -32.23
N THR A 209 -29.10 2.37 -32.54
CA THR A 209 -28.84 3.78 -32.29
C THR A 209 -29.67 4.23 -31.11
N ALA A 210 -28.98 4.65 -30.05
CA ALA A 210 -29.62 5.37 -28.96
C ALA A 210 -29.73 6.84 -29.39
N ASN A 211 -30.94 7.31 -29.69
CA ASN A 211 -31.16 8.74 -29.91
C ASN A 211 -31.10 9.48 -28.56
N LEU A 212 -29.88 9.78 -28.11
CA LEU A 212 -29.59 10.43 -26.83
C LEU A 212 -29.93 11.92 -26.81
N LYS A 213 -30.28 12.53 -27.95
CA LYS A 213 -30.33 13.99 -28.08
C LYS A 213 -31.54 14.65 -27.42
N ASP A 214 -32.65 13.94 -27.20
CA ASP A 214 -33.93 14.62 -26.87
C ASP A 214 -34.48 14.42 -25.45
N LYS A 215 -33.87 13.59 -24.58
CA LYS A 215 -34.47 13.28 -23.24
C LYS A 215 -33.57 13.50 -22.02
N LEU A 216 -32.36 14.04 -22.17
CA LEU A 216 -31.43 14.27 -21.05
C LEU A 216 -31.86 15.36 -20.05
N LEU A 217 -33.00 16.03 -20.27
CA LEU A 217 -33.42 17.22 -19.50
C LEU A 217 -34.53 17.00 -18.47
N PHE A 218 -35.23 15.87 -18.44
CA PHE A 218 -36.31 15.66 -17.46
C PHE A 218 -36.25 14.26 -16.88
N GLY A 219 -36.26 14.16 -15.55
CA GLY A 219 -36.21 12.91 -14.76
C GLY A 219 -37.48 12.07 -14.90
N ILE A 220 -37.85 11.71 -16.13
CA ILE A 220 -39.00 10.88 -16.44
C ILE A 220 -38.65 9.41 -16.14
N PRO A 221 -39.54 8.67 -15.46
CA PRO A 221 -39.31 7.26 -15.13
C PRO A 221 -39.27 6.37 -16.37
N TYR A 222 -38.10 5.76 -16.59
CA TYR A 222 -37.74 4.43 -17.13
C TYR A 222 -38.55 3.66 -18.19
N HIS A 223 -39.71 4.08 -18.68
CA HIS A 223 -40.55 3.22 -19.52
C HIS A 223 -40.43 3.42 -21.04
N ASP A 224 -39.86 4.53 -21.55
CA ASP A 224 -39.89 4.83 -23.00
C ASP A 224 -38.52 5.19 -23.60
N TYR A 225 -37.54 4.28 -23.50
CA TYR A 225 -36.33 4.33 -24.33
C TYR A 225 -36.54 3.47 -25.58
N TYR A 226 -37.03 4.09 -26.66
CA TYR A 226 -37.03 3.46 -27.97
C TYR A 226 -35.61 3.46 -28.53
N VAL A 227 -35.02 2.27 -28.66
CA VAL A 227 -33.80 2.11 -29.45
C VAL A 227 -34.22 2.14 -30.92
N THR A 228 -33.60 2.98 -31.74
CA THR A 228 -33.85 3.00 -33.19
C THR A 228 -32.76 2.19 -33.89
N MET A 229 -33.07 1.41 -34.91
CA MET A 229 -32.03 0.72 -35.69
C MET A 229 -31.63 1.60 -36.87
N ALA A 230 -30.33 1.84 -37.05
CA ALA A 230 -29.82 2.42 -38.28
C ALA A 230 -29.15 1.29 -39.08
N CYS A 231 -29.53 1.17 -40.35
CA CYS A 231 -29.02 0.17 -41.28
C CYS A 231 -28.19 0.84 -42.35
N LEU A 232 -27.04 0.25 -42.68
CA LEU A 232 -26.22 0.62 -43.82
C LEU A 232 -26.41 -0.44 -44.92
N PRO A 233 -26.78 -0.04 -46.14
CA PRO A 233 -27.06 -0.97 -47.24
C PRO A 233 -25.82 -1.68 -47.80
N GLU A 234 -24.63 -1.15 -47.50
CA GLU A 234 -23.35 -1.71 -47.93
C GLU A 234 -22.29 -1.49 -46.84
N ILE A 235 -21.50 -2.53 -46.54
CA ILE A 235 -20.26 -2.39 -45.76
C ILE A 235 -19.07 -2.50 -46.70
N TYR A 236 -18.28 -1.43 -46.71
CA TYR A 236 -16.94 -1.43 -47.25
C TYR A 236 -15.98 -1.84 -46.13
N VAL A 237 -15.43 -3.04 -46.22
CA VAL A 237 -14.33 -3.45 -45.33
C VAL A 237 -13.05 -2.88 -45.94
N SER A 238 -12.48 -1.86 -45.30
CA SER A 238 -11.13 -1.41 -45.64
C SER A 238 -10.12 -2.52 -45.35
N GLU A 239 -8.95 -2.54 -46.00
CA GLU A 239 -7.86 -3.50 -45.73
C GLU A 239 -7.51 -3.62 -44.23
N GLU A 240 -7.79 -2.58 -43.43
CA GLU A 240 -7.92 -2.69 -41.99
C GLU A 240 -9.18 -3.52 -41.63
N ASN A 241 -9.07 -4.86 -41.61
CA ASN A 241 -9.92 -5.92 -41.00
C ASN A 241 -11.32 -5.46 -40.47
N TYR A 242 -12.41 -6.18 -40.76
CA TYR A 242 -13.80 -5.97 -40.24
C TYR A 242 -13.90 -5.33 -38.85
N VAL A 243 -13.06 -5.76 -37.91
CA VAL A 243 -12.93 -5.23 -36.55
C VAL A 243 -12.67 -3.71 -36.51
N SER A 244 -11.87 -3.16 -37.42
CA SER A 244 -11.59 -1.72 -37.56
C SER A 244 -12.83 -0.96 -38.02
N SER A 245 -13.55 -1.46 -39.02
CA SER A 245 -14.82 -0.87 -39.48
C SER A 245 -15.86 -0.84 -38.36
N VAL A 246 -16.02 -1.97 -37.67
CA VAL A 246 -16.87 -2.08 -36.48
C VAL A 246 -16.44 -1.09 -35.39
N LYS A 247 -15.14 -0.98 -35.09
CA LYS A 247 -14.63 -0.02 -34.11
C LYS A 247 -14.86 1.43 -34.54
N LYS A 248 -14.68 1.78 -35.82
CA LYS A 248 -14.93 3.15 -36.33
C LYS A 248 -16.39 3.55 -36.14
N LEU A 249 -17.32 2.63 -36.40
CA LEU A 249 -18.76 2.83 -36.17
C LEU A 249 -19.08 2.90 -34.67
N ALA A 250 -18.56 1.98 -33.87
CA ALA A 250 -18.87 1.93 -32.43
C ALA A 250 -18.23 3.04 -31.59
N LEU A 251 -17.06 3.57 -32.00
CA LEU A 251 -16.35 4.66 -31.29
C LEU A 251 -17.11 5.99 -31.27
N GLN A 252 -18.14 6.15 -32.11
CA GLN A 252 -19.00 7.32 -32.07
C GLN A 252 -19.92 7.35 -30.84
N TRP A 253 -20.00 6.26 -30.07
CA TRP A 253 -21.04 6.06 -29.04
C TRP A 253 -20.51 5.83 -27.61
N GLU A 254 -19.29 6.30 -27.29
CA GLU A 254 -18.76 6.18 -25.92
C GLU A 254 -19.46 7.13 -24.93
N GLY A 255 -20.59 6.70 -24.36
CA GLY A 255 -21.19 7.32 -23.17
C GLY A 255 -20.46 6.88 -21.90
N TRP A 256 -19.97 7.84 -21.11
CA TRP A 256 -19.35 7.58 -19.80
C TRP A 256 -20.21 8.13 -18.68
N CYS A 257 -20.48 7.28 -17.69
CA CYS A 257 -21.09 7.70 -16.44
C CYS A 257 -20.00 8.00 -15.43
N VAL A 258 -20.04 9.22 -14.90
CA VAL A 258 -18.97 9.75 -14.07
C VAL A 258 -19.56 10.23 -12.75
N SER A 259 -18.98 9.76 -11.65
CA SER A 259 -19.30 10.26 -10.31
C SER A 259 -19.29 11.79 -10.27
N LYS A 260 -20.25 12.40 -9.55
CA LYS A 260 -20.40 13.86 -9.40
C LYS A 260 -19.07 14.57 -9.11
N LYS A 261 -18.17 13.92 -8.37
CA LYS A 261 -16.87 14.45 -7.99
C LYS A 261 -15.93 14.67 -9.19
N ILE A 262 -15.92 13.75 -10.15
CA ILE A 262 -15.04 13.81 -11.35
C ILE A 262 -15.64 14.72 -12.43
N ALA A 263 -16.97 14.78 -12.55
CA ALA A 263 -17.61 15.60 -13.58
C ALA A 263 -17.19 17.08 -13.48
N SER A 264 -16.97 17.58 -12.25
CA SER A 264 -16.44 18.93 -12.01
C SER A 264 -15.03 19.17 -12.55
N VAL A 265 -14.20 18.11 -12.63
CA VAL A 265 -12.82 18.17 -13.12
C VAL A 265 -12.76 18.04 -14.64
N ILE A 266 -13.57 17.13 -15.20
CA ILE A 266 -13.56 16.81 -16.64
C ILE A 266 -14.25 17.88 -17.49
N ASN A 267 -15.29 18.55 -16.98
CA ASN A 267 -16.02 19.60 -17.73
C ASN A 267 -15.18 20.83 -18.12
N SER A 268 -13.92 20.91 -17.71
CA SER A 268 -12.96 21.90 -18.22
C SER A 268 -12.51 21.65 -19.67
N ASN A 269 -12.73 20.45 -20.23
CA ASN A 269 -12.40 20.10 -21.62
C ASN A 269 -13.68 20.00 -22.49
N LYS A 270 -13.89 20.97 -23.39
CA LYS A 270 -15.12 21.20 -24.18
C LYS A 270 -15.56 20.09 -25.16
N ASN A 271 -14.84 18.97 -25.29
CA ASN A 271 -15.08 17.95 -26.32
C ASN A 271 -15.61 16.59 -25.79
N LEU A 272 -16.12 16.52 -24.56
CA LEU A 272 -16.78 15.32 -24.02
C LEU A 272 -18.15 15.67 -23.45
N THR A 273 -19.21 15.07 -23.98
CA THR A 273 -20.55 15.08 -23.39
C THR A 273 -20.60 14.11 -22.21
N LEU A 274 -20.41 14.60 -20.98
CA LEU A 274 -20.61 13.84 -19.74
C LEU A 274 -22.04 14.08 -19.21
N GLY A 275 -22.84 13.02 -19.10
CA GLY A 275 -24.14 13.10 -18.41
C GLY A 275 -23.97 13.12 -16.89
N GLN A 276 -24.45 14.16 -16.22
CA GLN A 276 -24.56 14.21 -14.74
C GLN A 276 -25.99 13.82 -14.33
N ASN A 277 -26.27 12.61 -13.82
CA ASN A 277 -27.43 12.40 -12.92
C ASN A 277 -27.56 11.01 -12.25
N PHE A 278 -28.44 10.98 -11.23
CA PHE A 278 -28.80 9.90 -10.30
C PHE A 278 -29.24 8.54 -10.91
N ALA A 279 -29.26 8.40 -12.23
CA ALA A 279 -29.70 7.20 -12.94
C ALA A 279 -28.57 6.20 -13.26
N CYS A 280 -27.42 6.26 -12.58
CA CYS A 280 -26.34 5.28 -12.73
C CYS A 280 -26.62 3.98 -11.93
N ARG A 281 -27.87 3.48 -11.97
CA ARG A 281 -28.22 2.18 -11.36
C ARG A 281 -28.01 1.00 -12.31
N PHE A 282 -27.76 1.25 -13.59
CA PHE A 282 -27.57 0.21 -14.61
C PHE A 282 -26.10 0.12 -15.08
N LYS A 283 -25.72 -1.04 -15.63
CA LYS A 283 -24.35 -1.48 -15.99
C LYS A 283 -23.74 -0.68 -17.17
N TRP A 284 -23.62 0.64 -17.05
CA TRP A 284 -22.87 1.48 -17.98
C TRP A 284 -21.35 1.40 -17.73
N ARG A 285 -20.53 1.93 -18.67
CA ARG A 285 -19.10 2.19 -18.43
C ARG A 285 -18.98 3.24 -17.32
N MET A 286 -18.87 2.75 -16.08
CA MET A 286 -18.74 3.58 -14.89
C MET A 286 -17.28 3.80 -14.54
N ILE A 287 -16.98 5.03 -14.15
CA ILE A 287 -15.79 5.38 -13.38
C ILE A 287 -16.26 5.52 -11.93
N GLU A 288 -16.03 4.48 -11.13
CA GLU A 288 -16.23 4.57 -9.69
C GLU A 288 -14.95 5.11 -9.07
N LEU A 289 -15.11 6.09 -8.18
CA LEU A 289 -13.99 6.77 -7.58
C LEU A 289 -13.74 6.12 -6.23
N LYS A 290 -12.55 5.52 -6.10
CA LYS A 290 -11.91 5.27 -4.81
C LYS A 290 -12.61 4.19 -4.00
N MET A 291 -12.33 2.94 -4.36
CA MET A 291 -12.48 1.84 -3.40
C MET A 291 -11.23 1.74 -2.53
N THR A 292 -11.37 1.93 -1.23
CA THR A 292 -10.38 1.54 -0.22
C THR A 292 -10.61 0.11 0.28
N ARG A 293 -11.48 -0.66 -0.40
CA ARG A 293 -11.95 -1.98 0.04
C ARG A 293 -11.39 -3.07 -0.88
N PRO A 294 -10.84 -4.18 -0.34
CA PRO A 294 -10.54 -5.36 -1.14
C PRO A 294 -11.83 -5.92 -1.75
N PHE A 295 -11.83 -6.15 -3.07
CA PHE A 295 -13.02 -6.50 -3.85
C PHE A 295 -13.25 -8.02 -3.83
N SER A 296 -14.50 -8.46 -3.65
CA SER A 296 -14.91 -9.87 -3.64
C SER A 296 -15.97 -10.20 -4.69
N SER A 297 -15.83 -9.67 -5.91
CA SER A 297 -16.76 -9.96 -7.01
C SER A 297 -15.99 -10.45 -8.23
N HIS A 298 -16.39 -11.60 -8.75
CA HIS A 298 -15.71 -12.35 -9.81
C HIS A 298 -16.18 -11.97 -11.23
N ASP A 299 -17.09 -11.01 -11.39
CA ASP A 299 -17.90 -10.92 -12.63
C ASP A 299 -17.70 -9.66 -13.50
N VAL A 300 -16.69 -8.82 -13.23
CA VAL A 300 -16.48 -7.61 -14.06
C VAL A 300 -15.02 -7.46 -14.49
N ILE A 301 -14.79 -7.27 -15.79
CA ILE A 301 -13.49 -6.85 -16.33
C ILE A 301 -13.23 -5.41 -15.88
N LEU A 302 -12.50 -5.29 -14.78
CA LEU A 302 -12.03 -4.04 -14.20
C LEU A 302 -10.60 -3.78 -14.66
N LYS A 303 -10.33 -2.57 -15.14
CA LYS A 303 -8.94 -2.06 -15.19
C LYS A 303 -8.78 -1.13 -14.02
N LEU A 304 -7.91 -1.55 -13.12
CA LEU A 304 -7.52 -0.78 -11.96
C LEU A 304 -6.34 0.10 -12.37
N ILE A 305 -6.52 1.41 -12.32
CA ILE A 305 -5.40 2.35 -12.42
C ILE A 305 -5.04 2.74 -10.99
N VAL A 306 -3.88 2.26 -10.51
CA VAL A 306 -3.36 2.64 -9.19
C VAL A 306 -2.97 4.11 -9.23
N THR A 307 -3.56 4.89 -8.34
CA THR A 307 -3.34 6.34 -8.26
C THR A 307 -2.20 6.70 -7.31
N ARG A 308 -2.18 6.07 -6.13
CA ARG A 308 -1.15 6.23 -5.10
C ARG A 308 -1.23 5.05 -4.12
N ASN A 309 -0.15 4.81 -3.40
CA ASN A 309 -0.17 3.90 -2.26
C ASN A 309 -0.40 4.72 -0.99
N GLU A 310 -1.52 4.49 -0.30
CA GLU A 310 -1.82 5.11 0.98
C GLU A 310 -1.60 4.10 2.09
N GLY A 311 -1.14 4.56 3.25
CA GLY A 311 -1.23 3.80 4.50
C GLY A 311 -1.86 4.67 5.59
N TYR A 312 -2.30 4.05 6.67
CA TYR A 312 -2.66 4.74 7.89
C TYR A 312 -1.41 5.15 8.64
N GLN A 313 -1.35 6.44 8.99
CA GLN A 313 -0.36 7.01 9.88
C GLN A 313 -1.09 7.63 11.06
N PHE A 314 -0.35 7.97 12.11
CA PHE A 314 -0.91 8.74 13.20
C PHE A 314 -0.10 10.01 13.50
N LEU A 315 -0.79 10.95 14.11
CA LEU A 315 -0.28 12.25 14.55
C LEU A 315 -0.58 12.40 16.04
N THR A 316 0.40 12.84 16.82
CA THR A 316 0.22 13.11 18.26
C THR A 316 1.10 14.26 18.71
N CYS A 317 0.75 14.95 19.80
CA CYS A 317 1.71 15.77 20.54
C CYS A 317 2.02 15.19 21.92
N TYR A 318 1.55 13.98 22.22
CA TYR A 318 1.95 13.26 23.42
C TYR A 318 3.44 12.93 23.37
N ALA A 319 4.14 13.26 24.44
CA ALA A 319 5.52 12.90 24.61
C ALA A 319 5.80 12.73 26.12
N GLU A 320 6.35 11.59 26.51
CA GLU A 320 6.72 11.30 27.89
C GLU A 320 8.13 11.84 28.16
N PRO A 321 8.30 12.71 29.17
CA PRO A 321 9.62 13.16 29.57
C PRO A 321 10.39 11.93 30.09
N TYR A 322 11.31 11.42 29.27
CA TYR A 322 12.14 10.29 29.64
C TYR A 322 13.37 10.81 30.37
N ILE A 323 13.38 10.69 31.69
CA ILE A 323 14.57 10.90 32.52
C ILE A 323 15.03 9.51 32.96
N SER A 324 16.00 8.92 32.25
CA SER A 324 16.70 7.74 32.73
C SER A 324 18.05 8.12 33.31
N PHE A 325 18.57 7.28 34.20
CA PHE A 325 19.94 7.41 34.70
C PHE A 325 21.00 7.27 33.59
N ASP A 326 20.64 6.74 32.41
CA ASP A 326 21.54 6.69 31.25
C ASP A 326 22.00 8.08 30.82
N PHE A 327 21.24 9.12 31.19
CA PHE A 327 21.64 10.51 31.01
C PHE A 327 23.05 10.81 31.52
N TYR A 328 23.50 10.18 32.63
CA TYR A 328 24.85 10.37 33.16
C TYR A 328 25.92 9.62 32.35
N LEU A 329 25.56 8.54 31.66
CA LEU A 329 26.52 7.76 30.85
C LEU A 329 26.61 8.27 29.41
N PHE A 330 25.57 8.96 28.94
CA PHE A 330 25.41 9.43 27.56
C PHE A 330 26.39 10.52 27.08
N PRO A 331 26.95 11.43 27.94
CA PRO A 331 27.84 12.50 27.46
C PRO A 331 29.04 11.95 26.69
N TYR A 332 29.51 10.76 27.07
CA TYR A 332 30.56 10.06 26.36
C TYR A 332 30.07 8.83 25.63
N LYS A 333 30.55 8.66 24.40
CA LYS A 333 30.40 7.41 23.66
C LYS A 333 31.09 6.29 24.44
N VAL A 334 30.56 5.08 24.36
CA VAL A 334 31.13 3.88 25.01
C VAL A 334 32.63 3.71 24.69
N ALA A 335 33.07 4.06 23.49
CA ALA A 335 34.49 4.02 23.10
C ALA A 335 35.39 4.92 23.97
N ILE A 336 34.91 6.10 24.38
CA ILE A 336 35.65 7.03 25.24
C ILE A 336 35.78 6.44 26.65
N TRP A 337 34.71 5.84 27.18
CA TRP A 337 34.75 5.15 28.48
C TRP A 337 35.75 4.00 28.48
N ILE A 338 35.74 3.16 27.43
CA ILE A 338 36.72 2.08 27.27
C ILE A 338 38.14 2.65 27.20
N SER A 339 38.37 3.70 26.41
CA SER A 339 39.67 4.36 26.30
C SER A 339 40.14 4.94 27.64
N LEU A 340 39.23 5.53 28.42
CA LEU A 340 39.52 6.05 29.75
C LEU A 340 39.94 4.92 30.68
N CYS A 341 39.19 3.82 30.75
CA CYS A 341 39.54 2.65 31.56
C CYS A 341 40.92 2.08 31.17
N ILE A 342 41.22 1.97 29.87
CA ILE A 342 42.53 1.51 29.39
C ILE A 342 43.64 2.49 29.82
N SER A 343 43.43 3.80 29.68
CA SER A 343 44.42 4.80 30.08
C SER A 343 44.70 4.78 31.59
N ILE A 344 43.67 4.62 32.43
CA ILE A 344 43.80 4.44 33.88
C ILE A 344 44.66 3.20 34.17
N CYS A 345 44.35 2.06 33.55
CA CYS A 345 45.14 0.85 33.72
C CYS A 345 46.61 1.04 33.31
N ILE A 346 46.88 1.75 32.20
CA ILE A 346 48.26 2.02 31.74
C ILE A 346 49.02 2.91 32.73
N VAL A 347 48.42 4.02 33.16
CA VAL A 347 49.07 4.93 34.13
C VAL A 347 49.31 4.22 35.46
N VAL A 348 48.35 3.45 35.96
CA VAL A 348 48.49 2.71 37.23
C VAL A 348 49.54 1.60 37.13
N THR A 349 49.56 0.85 36.04
CA THR A 349 50.57 -0.22 35.85
C THR A 349 51.98 0.36 35.68
N THR A 350 52.16 1.38 34.85
CA THR A 350 53.47 2.03 34.64
C THR A 350 53.99 2.66 35.92
N THR A 351 53.18 3.42 36.65
CA THR A 351 53.57 4.00 37.95
C THR A 351 53.89 2.93 39.00
N THR A 352 53.13 1.82 39.04
CA THR A 352 53.40 0.70 39.95
C THR A 352 54.71 -0.01 39.61
N VAL A 353 55.00 -0.21 38.32
CA VAL A 353 56.26 -0.82 37.86
C VAL A 353 57.44 0.08 38.22
N VAL A 354 57.37 1.37 37.90
CA VAL A 354 58.45 2.32 38.23
C VAL A 354 58.63 2.49 39.73
N GLN A 355 57.57 2.38 40.54
CA GLN A 355 57.71 2.36 42.00
C GLN A 355 58.46 1.11 42.50
N ARG A 356 58.33 -0.03 41.81
CA ARG A 356 58.95 -1.31 42.21
C ARG A 356 60.40 -1.48 41.75
N LEU A 357 60.83 -0.78 40.70
CA LEU A 357 62.13 -1.01 40.05
C LEU A 357 63.36 -0.46 40.82
N PRO A 358 63.37 0.77 41.38
CA PRO A 358 64.59 1.37 41.95
C PRO A 358 64.73 1.25 43.47
N SER A 359 63.63 1.06 44.23
CA SER A 359 63.65 1.27 45.68
C SER A 359 63.87 -0.01 46.47
N ARG A 360 65.12 -0.51 46.51
CA ARG A 360 65.51 -1.65 47.36
C ARG A 360 65.84 -1.23 48.80
N SER A 361 65.99 0.06 49.12
CA SER A 361 66.41 0.50 50.47
C SER A 361 65.31 1.10 51.36
N GLU A 362 64.22 1.68 50.85
CA GLU A 362 63.10 2.12 51.70
C GLU A 362 61.75 2.02 50.97
N LYS A 363 60.86 1.17 51.49
CA LYS A 363 59.49 1.00 50.98
C LYS A 363 58.59 2.10 51.55
N GLN A 364 58.39 3.18 50.81
CA GLN A 364 57.27 4.08 51.10
C GLN A 364 55.98 3.48 50.54
N VAL A 365 54.92 3.48 51.34
CA VAL A 365 53.60 2.98 50.96
C VAL A 365 52.91 4.07 50.13
N PHE A 366 53.00 3.97 48.81
CA PHE A 366 52.24 4.76 47.86
C PHE A 366 51.31 3.82 47.07
N ASN A 367 50.05 4.22 46.90
CA ASN A 367 49.04 3.47 46.16
C ASN A 367 48.66 4.25 44.88
N PRO A 368 49.27 3.92 43.72
CA PRO A 368 49.07 4.67 42.49
C PRO A 368 47.63 4.69 41.98
N TRP A 369 46.87 3.61 42.21
CA TRP A 369 45.46 3.52 41.79
C TRP A 369 44.59 4.58 42.47
N LEU A 370 44.74 4.76 43.79
CA LEU A 370 43.97 5.75 44.53
C LEU A 370 44.32 7.18 44.11
N PHE A 371 45.59 7.47 43.84
CA PHE A 371 46.01 8.78 43.34
C PHE A 371 45.39 9.09 41.96
N VAL A 372 45.44 8.12 41.04
CA VAL A 372 44.88 8.25 39.68
C VAL A 372 43.36 8.44 39.72
N LEU A 373 42.65 7.70 40.57
CA LEU A 373 41.21 7.89 40.77
C LEU A 373 40.87 9.23 41.43
N ALA A 374 41.58 9.62 42.50
CA ALA A 374 41.33 10.89 43.18
C ALA A 374 41.46 12.05 42.20
N THR A 375 42.55 12.07 41.43
CA THR A 375 42.77 13.10 40.40
C THR A 375 41.74 13.06 39.26
N LEU A 376 41.16 11.88 38.93
CA LEU A 376 40.04 11.75 37.99
C LEU A 376 38.75 12.39 38.51
N PHE A 377 38.54 12.39 39.82
CA PHE A 377 37.39 13.01 40.47
C PHE A 377 37.67 14.45 40.91
N GLU A 378 38.71 15.08 40.36
CA GLU A 378 39.17 16.45 40.71
C GLU A 378 39.58 16.60 42.18
N GLU A 379 39.86 15.50 42.87
CA GLU A 379 40.36 15.47 44.25
C GLU A 379 41.89 15.34 44.28
N THR A 380 42.52 15.95 45.29
CA THR A 380 43.98 15.89 45.46
C THR A 380 44.39 14.58 46.13
N GLY A 381 45.19 13.76 45.46
CA GLY A 381 45.82 12.58 46.06
C GLY A 381 47.09 12.94 46.85
N PHE A 382 47.38 12.19 47.91
CA PHE A 382 48.65 12.33 48.64
C PHE A 382 49.81 11.73 47.83
N LEU A 383 50.82 12.54 47.51
CA LEU A 383 52.05 12.11 46.85
C LEU A 383 53.25 12.27 47.81
N PRO A 384 53.98 11.20 48.15
CA PRO A 384 55.16 11.32 49.00
C PRO A 384 56.26 12.18 48.36
N SER A 385 56.88 13.04 49.16
CA SER A 385 57.90 14.02 48.70
C SER A 385 59.14 13.39 48.04
N LYS A 386 59.44 12.12 48.30
CA LYS A 386 60.53 11.38 47.62
C LYS A 386 60.15 11.01 46.19
N ILE A 387 58.90 10.58 45.97
CA ILE A 387 58.37 10.20 44.65
C ILE A 387 58.12 11.44 43.79
N GLU A 388 57.66 12.52 44.40
CA GLU A 388 57.42 13.80 43.74
C GLU A 388 58.69 14.39 43.09
N LYS A 389 59.88 14.11 43.62
CA LYS A 389 61.15 14.62 43.08
C LYS A 389 61.63 13.88 41.83
N LEU A 390 61.03 12.75 41.47
CA LEU A 390 61.42 11.97 40.29
C LEU A 390 60.77 12.56 39.03
N ASP A 391 61.58 12.89 38.03
CA ASP A 391 61.13 13.56 36.82
C ASP A 391 60.10 12.73 36.03
N PHE A 392 60.26 11.40 36.00
CA PHE A 392 59.27 10.50 35.40
C PHE A 392 57.87 10.65 36.02
N PHE A 393 57.78 10.68 37.36
CA PHE A 393 56.50 10.82 38.05
C PHE A 393 55.89 12.20 37.83
N ARG A 394 56.71 13.26 37.81
CA ARG A 394 56.25 14.62 37.49
C ARG A 394 55.66 14.71 36.09
N ILE A 395 56.34 14.16 35.09
CA ILE A 395 55.87 14.20 33.70
C ILE A 395 54.64 13.31 33.51
N SER A 396 54.67 12.06 33.99
CA SER A 396 53.57 11.10 33.81
C SER A 396 52.31 11.52 34.56
N LEU A 397 52.43 11.87 35.85
CA LEU A 397 51.29 12.34 36.64
C LEU A 397 50.84 13.74 36.20
N GLY A 398 51.75 14.61 35.75
CA GLY A 398 51.39 15.92 35.19
C GLY A 398 50.56 15.80 33.90
N ILE A 399 50.95 14.92 32.98
CA ILE A 399 50.16 14.62 31.77
C ILE A 399 48.81 14.01 32.16
N TRP A 400 48.79 13.07 33.11
CA TRP A 400 47.55 12.47 33.61
C TRP A 400 46.61 13.52 34.24
N SER A 401 47.12 14.42 35.08
CA SER A 401 46.33 15.48 35.71
C SER A 401 45.76 16.45 34.67
N LEU A 402 46.54 16.84 33.65
CA LEU A 402 46.04 17.67 32.55
C LEU A 402 44.94 16.97 31.76
N MET A 403 45.13 15.68 31.46
CA MET A 403 44.13 14.85 30.79
C MET A 403 42.85 14.74 31.62
N SER A 404 42.99 14.43 32.91
CA SER A 404 41.88 14.28 33.85
C SER A 404 41.01 15.54 33.88
N VAL A 405 41.62 16.69 34.16
CA VAL A 405 40.91 17.99 34.22
C VAL A 405 40.24 18.32 32.89
N THR A 406 40.87 17.99 31.77
CA THR A 406 40.26 18.22 30.46
C THR A 406 39.02 17.34 30.28
N LEU A 407 39.10 16.06 30.66
CA LEU A 407 38.02 15.08 30.53
C LEU A 407 36.87 15.34 31.50
N THR A 408 37.13 15.75 32.73
CA THR A 408 36.06 16.09 33.68
C THR A 408 35.34 17.37 33.24
N ASN A 409 36.08 18.39 32.80
CA ASN A 409 35.48 19.62 32.29
C ASN A 409 34.65 19.40 31.03
N SER A 410 35.12 18.59 30.07
CA SER A 410 34.31 18.28 28.89
C SER A 410 33.11 17.40 29.20
N TYR A 411 33.23 16.48 30.17
CA TYR A 411 32.10 15.67 30.63
C TYR A 411 31.03 16.58 31.25
N ASN A 412 31.43 17.46 32.17
CA ASN A 412 30.55 18.43 32.82
C ASN A 412 29.90 19.36 31.78
N GLY A 413 30.67 19.87 30.81
CA GLY A 413 30.16 20.72 29.74
C GLY A 413 29.13 20.02 28.85
N LEU A 414 29.39 18.78 28.44
CA LEU A 414 28.44 17.99 27.66
C LEU A 414 27.20 17.60 28.48
N MET A 415 27.39 17.21 29.74
CA MET A 415 26.31 16.90 30.66
C MET A 415 25.39 18.11 30.86
N ILE A 416 25.95 19.29 31.16
CA ILE A 416 25.18 20.54 31.29
C ILE A 416 24.47 20.88 29.96
N THR A 417 25.13 20.68 28.82
CA THR A 417 24.51 20.93 27.51
C THR A 417 23.33 20.00 27.26
N GLU A 418 23.45 18.72 27.59
CA GLU A 418 22.37 17.75 27.46
C GLU A 418 21.24 18.00 28.49
N VAL A 419 21.54 18.48 29.70
CA VAL A 419 20.51 18.89 30.69
C VAL A 419 19.71 20.09 30.18
N ASN A 420 20.39 21.01 29.48
CA ASN A 420 19.77 22.24 28.95
C ASN A 420 19.16 22.06 27.55
N ALA A 421 19.58 21.03 26.81
CA ALA A 421 18.96 20.68 25.53
C ALA A 421 17.52 20.21 25.79
N PRO A 422 16.56 20.50 24.89
CA PRO A 422 15.22 19.94 25.02
C PRO A 422 15.34 18.42 25.03
N ASN A 423 15.11 17.82 26.21
CA ASN A 423 15.28 16.39 26.45
C ASN A 423 14.70 15.57 25.31
N LYS A 424 15.36 14.46 24.97
CA LYS A 424 14.78 13.46 24.06
C LYS A 424 13.50 12.93 24.69
N VAL A 425 12.38 13.54 24.32
CA VAL A 425 11.08 13.16 24.82
C VAL A 425 10.67 11.89 24.08
N PHE A 426 10.29 10.85 24.81
CA PHE A 426 9.77 9.65 24.19
C PHE A 426 8.42 9.97 23.57
N HIS A 427 8.26 9.76 22.27
CA HIS A 427 6.98 9.83 21.60
C HIS A 427 6.75 8.55 20.78
N PRO A 428 5.50 8.12 20.59
CA PRO A 428 5.23 6.96 19.77
C PRO A 428 5.61 7.26 18.30
N GLU A 429 6.54 6.48 17.74
CA GLU A 429 6.95 6.60 16.33
C GLU A 429 6.25 5.60 15.42
N ASN A 430 5.82 4.47 15.98
CA ASN A 430 5.19 3.37 15.29
C ASN A 430 3.91 2.94 16.02
N PHE A 431 3.06 2.16 15.35
CA PHE A 431 1.79 1.67 15.94
C PHE A 431 2.01 0.66 17.06
N ASP A 432 3.20 0.06 17.16
CA ASP A 432 3.51 -0.89 18.23
C ASP A 432 3.66 -0.17 19.58
N HIS A 433 4.13 1.08 19.57
CA HIS A 433 4.17 1.94 20.76
C HIS A 433 2.77 2.39 21.23
N LEU A 434 1.73 2.16 20.42
CA LEU A 434 0.35 2.50 20.78
C LEU A 434 -0.38 1.37 21.49
N TRP A 435 0.20 0.17 21.61
CA TRP A 435 -0.44 -0.96 22.25
C TRP A 435 -0.69 -0.68 23.74
N CYS A 436 -1.91 -0.91 24.20
CA CYS A 436 -2.19 -0.79 25.64
C CYS A 436 -1.82 -2.05 26.42
N GLN A 437 -1.93 -3.23 25.81
CA GLN A 437 -1.54 -4.49 26.41
C GLN A 437 -1.13 -5.50 25.34
N THR A 438 -0.16 -6.35 25.65
CA THR A 438 0.39 -7.37 24.74
C THR A 438 -0.42 -8.68 24.71
N HIS A 439 -1.68 -8.66 25.15
CA HIS A 439 -2.54 -9.86 25.25
C HIS A 439 -2.57 -10.70 23.97
N PHE A 440 -2.71 -10.04 22.83
CA PHE A 440 -2.70 -10.69 21.54
C PHE A 440 -1.36 -11.34 21.21
N GLN A 441 -0.22 -10.78 21.63
CA GLN A 441 1.07 -11.48 21.46
C GLN A 441 1.11 -12.79 22.25
N THR A 442 0.47 -12.84 23.42
CA THR A 442 0.31 -14.07 24.19
C THR A 442 -0.56 -15.08 23.44
N ILE A 443 -1.67 -14.65 22.84
CA ILE A 443 -2.51 -15.49 21.97
C ILE A 443 -1.68 -16.06 20.81
N LEU A 444 -0.86 -15.24 20.13
CA LEU A 444 0.01 -15.70 19.03
C LEU A 444 0.99 -16.79 19.45
N LYS A 445 1.62 -16.63 20.62
CA LYS A 445 2.57 -17.63 21.11
C LYS A 445 1.91 -19.00 21.33
N HIS A 446 0.59 -19.05 21.46
CA HIS A 446 -0.17 -20.27 21.72
C HIS A 446 -1.04 -20.73 20.55
N LEU A 447 -1.10 -19.98 19.44
CA LEU A 447 -1.82 -20.41 18.24
C LEU A 447 -1.08 -21.61 17.61
N PRO A 448 -1.67 -22.81 17.60
CA PRO A 448 -1.03 -23.99 17.02
C PRO A 448 -0.87 -23.82 15.51
N THR A 449 0.15 -24.50 14.97
CA THR A 449 0.38 -24.73 13.54
C THR A 449 -0.90 -25.27 12.86
N PRO A 450 -1.08 -25.05 11.54
CA PRO A 450 -2.39 -25.00 10.90
C PRO A 450 -3.16 -26.33 11.02
N LYS A 451 -4.10 -26.37 11.95
CA LYS A 451 -5.12 -27.42 12.10
C LYS A 451 -6.51 -26.78 11.96
N PRO A 452 -7.53 -27.55 11.50
CA PRO A 452 -8.85 -27.03 11.13
C PRO A 452 -9.57 -26.27 12.25
N ARG A 453 -10.46 -25.34 11.82
CA ARG A 453 -11.17 -24.30 12.59
C ARG A 453 -11.90 -24.77 13.87
N SER A 454 -12.31 -26.02 13.98
CA SER A 454 -12.98 -26.51 15.20
C SER A 454 -12.01 -26.83 16.35
N SER A 455 -10.70 -26.98 16.06
CA SER A 455 -9.70 -27.44 17.05
C SER A 455 -9.00 -26.33 17.84
N TRP A 456 -9.00 -25.07 17.39
CA TRP A 456 -8.15 -24.04 18.01
C TRP A 456 -8.77 -23.42 19.27
N ARG A 457 -10.09 -23.18 19.28
CA ARG A 457 -10.79 -22.62 20.45
C ARG A 457 -10.64 -23.51 21.69
N SER A 458 -10.81 -24.83 21.54
CA SER A 458 -10.65 -25.77 22.66
C SER A 458 -9.23 -25.83 23.20
N LYS A 459 -8.21 -25.63 22.36
CA LYS A 459 -6.80 -25.59 22.81
C LYS A 459 -6.42 -24.29 23.52
N LEU A 460 -7.01 -23.16 23.13
CA LEU A 460 -6.74 -21.88 23.77
C LEU A 460 -7.33 -21.80 25.18
N VAL A 461 -8.47 -22.44 25.42
CA VAL A 461 -9.05 -22.60 26.77
C VAL A 461 -8.05 -23.25 27.73
N ILE A 462 -7.26 -24.23 27.25
CA ILE A 462 -6.25 -24.93 28.06
C ILE A 462 -5.05 -24.03 28.40
N SER A 463 -4.79 -22.97 27.61
CA SER A 463 -3.63 -22.08 27.79
C SER A 463 -3.84 -20.91 28.76
N GLY A 464 -5.01 -20.79 29.38
CA GLY A 464 -5.30 -19.70 30.33
C GLY A 464 -5.54 -18.33 29.70
N VAL A 465 -5.71 -18.26 28.37
CA VAL A 465 -5.96 -17.01 27.61
C VAL A 465 -7.46 -16.80 27.29
N GLU A 466 -8.33 -17.51 28.01
CA GLU A 466 -9.78 -17.51 27.76
C GLU A 466 -10.40 -16.13 27.98
N LYS A 467 -9.92 -15.41 29.00
CA LYS A 467 -10.43 -14.06 29.33
C LYS A 467 -10.14 -13.07 28.21
N GLU A 468 -8.94 -13.09 27.65
CA GLU A 468 -8.53 -12.20 26.54
C GLU A 468 -9.34 -12.47 25.28
N ILE A 469 -9.60 -13.74 24.97
CA ILE A 469 -10.42 -14.13 23.80
C ILE A 469 -11.86 -13.70 24.02
N GLN A 470 -12.41 -13.90 25.21
CA GLN A 470 -13.76 -13.46 25.54
C GLN A 470 -13.89 -11.92 25.45
N GLU A 471 -12.87 -11.19 25.89
CA GLU A 471 -12.80 -9.73 25.76
C GLU A 471 -12.77 -9.28 24.29
N PHE A 472 -11.98 -9.95 23.45
CA PHE A 472 -11.93 -9.69 22.00
C PHE A 472 -13.25 -10.01 21.30
N ASP A 473 -13.80 -11.21 21.49
CA ASP A 473 -15.06 -11.66 20.88
C ASP A 473 -16.23 -10.74 21.31
N SER A 474 -16.25 -10.32 22.58
CA SER A 474 -17.23 -9.37 23.12
C SER A 474 -17.11 -8.00 22.45
N PHE A 475 -15.89 -7.48 22.31
CA PHE A 475 -15.64 -6.21 21.64
C PHE A 475 -16.01 -6.28 20.14
N GLN A 476 -15.61 -7.34 19.44
CA GLN A 476 -15.92 -7.52 18.03
C GLN A 476 -17.43 -7.67 17.80
N SER A 477 -18.12 -8.46 18.61
CA SER A 477 -19.58 -8.59 18.56
C SER A 477 -20.27 -7.24 18.79
N HIS A 478 -19.75 -6.43 19.72
CA HIS A 478 -20.26 -5.08 19.97
C HIS A 478 -20.09 -4.17 18.75
N ILE A 479 -18.91 -4.10 18.14
CA ILE A 479 -18.65 -3.26 16.96
C ILE A 479 -19.44 -3.77 15.75
N SER A 480 -19.52 -5.08 15.51
CA SER A 480 -20.36 -5.68 14.47
C SER A 480 -21.83 -5.28 14.62
N ARG A 481 -22.36 -5.29 15.85
CA ARG A 481 -23.73 -4.84 16.12
C ARG A 481 -23.91 -3.35 15.84
N LEU A 482 -22.93 -2.51 16.16
CA LEU A 482 -22.96 -1.08 15.79
C LEU A 482 -22.99 -0.91 14.28
N TYR A 483 -22.19 -1.67 13.55
CA TYR A 483 -22.13 -1.62 12.10
C TYR A 483 -23.47 -2.04 11.48
N TRP A 484 -24.09 -3.11 11.98
CA TRP A 484 -25.42 -3.54 11.56
C TRP A 484 -26.50 -2.49 11.83
N LEU A 485 -26.51 -1.90 13.03
CA LEU A 485 -27.46 -0.84 13.39
C LEU A 485 -27.27 0.44 12.58
N ALA A 486 -26.04 0.76 12.18
CA ALA A 486 -25.73 1.92 11.35
C ALA A 486 -26.22 1.75 9.90
N LYS A 487 -26.13 0.52 9.39
CA LYS A 487 -26.53 0.18 8.03
C LYS A 487 -28.04 0.22 7.85
N ASP A 488 -28.79 -0.10 8.90
CA ASP A 488 -30.25 -0.02 8.87
C ASP A 488 -30.72 1.44 9.00
N SER A 489 -30.81 2.12 7.86
CA SER A 489 -31.33 3.50 7.78
C SER A 489 -32.75 3.67 8.33
N SER A 490 -33.51 2.58 8.49
CA SER A 490 -34.87 2.60 9.05
C SER A 490 -34.89 2.56 10.58
N PHE A 491 -33.80 2.11 11.20
CA PHE A 491 -33.73 1.97 12.64
C PHE A 491 -33.47 3.34 13.28
N LYS A 492 -34.54 4.01 13.72
CA LYS A 492 -34.44 5.11 14.69
C LYS A 492 -33.82 4.53 15.97
N LEU A 493 -32.49 4.56 16.07
CA LEU A 493 -31.76 4.17 17.28
C LEU A 493 -32.42 4.84 18.48
N THR A 494 -33.09 4.03 19.30
CA THR A 494 -33.76 4.49 20.52
C THR A 494 -32.72 5.14 21.43
N LYS A 495 -33.09 6.25 22.09
CA LYS A 495 -32.18 7.03 22.95
C LYS A 495 -31.41 6.16 23.96
N ASN A 496 -32.04 5.07 24.43
CA ASN A 496 -31.47 4.14 25.42
C ASN A 496 -30.26 3.34 24.90
N TYR A 497 -30.21 2.99 23.61
CA TYR A 497 -29.06 2.23 23.09
C TYR A 497 -27.83 3.13 22.90
N LYS A 498 -28.05 4.43 22.64
CA LYS A 498 -26.98 5.39 22.38
C LYS A 498 -26.12 5.73 23.62
N SER A 499 -26.69 5.73 24.82
CA SER A 499 -25.94 6.04 26.06
C SER A 499 -25.00 4.91 26.48
N LYS A 500 -25.34 3.64 26.18
CA LYS A 500 -24.54 2.48 26.59
C LYS A 500 -23.25 2.31 25.78
N ILE A 501 -23.19 2.87 24.57
CA ILE A 501 -22.02 2.79 23.66
C ILE A 501 -20.86 3.69 24.15
N VAL A 502 -21.17 4.75 24.91
CA VAL A 502 -20.19 5.74 25.37
C VAL A 502 -19.44 5.30 26.62
N ASN A 503 -19.99 4.37 27.41
CA ASN A 503 -19.42 3.89 28.68
C ASN A 503 -18.63 2.58 28.52
N ILE A 504 -17.75 2.51 27.53
CA ILE A 504 -16.74 1.45 27.53
C ILE A 504 -15.66 1.87 28.54
N ASN A 505 -15.18 0.92 29.35
CA ASN A 505 -14.19 1.13 30.39
C ASN A 505 -12.82 1.46 29.76
N VAL A 506 -12.68 2.68 29.24
CA VAL A 506 -11.46 3.18 28.60
C VAL A 506 -10.45 3.46 29.69
N SER A 507 -9.30 2.80 29.63
CA SER A 507 -8.22 3.03 30.58
C SER A 507 -7.47 4.30 30.20
N ASP A 508 -7.31 5.22 31.16
CA ASP A 508 -6.50 6.43 30.99
C ASP A 508 -5.01 6.13 30.72
N LYS A 509 -4.58 4.88 30.92
CA LYS A 509 -3.22 4.42 30.59
C LYS A 509 -3.03 4.17 29.09
N CYS A 510 -4.10 3.92 28.34
CA CYS A 510 -4.07 3.59 26.91
C CYS A 510 -4.15 4.83 26.03
N TYR A 511 -3.66 4.73 24.80
CA TYR A 511 -3.89 5.77 23.79
C TYR A 511 -5.35 5.77 23.31
N ARG A 512 -5.92 6.96 23.17
CA ARG A 512 -7.16 7.19 22.43
C ARG A 512 -6.84 7.31 20.94
N LEU A 513 -7.42 6.46 20.11
CA LEU A 513 -7.14 6.31 18.68
C LEU A 513 -8.27 6.99 17.87
N LEU A 514 -8.18 8.30 17.71
CA LEU A 514 -9.21 9.10 17.04
C LEU A 514 -9.01 9.06 15.52
N SER A 515 -10.08 8.97 14.74
CA SER A 515 -10.01 9.00 13.28
C SER A 515 -11.20 9.75 12.69
N PRO A 516 -11.11 10.31 11.46
CA PRO A 516 -12.22 11.02 10.87
C PRO A 516 -13.42 10.09 10.63
N MET A 517 -14.62 10.66 10.61
CA MET A 517 -15.79 9.93 10.12
C MET A 517 -15.69 9.81 8.60
N PRO A 518 -15.92 8.61 8.03
CA PRO A 518 -15.87 8.41 6.60
C PRO A 518 -16.98 9.21 5.88
N GLU A 519 -16.65 9.91 4.80
CA GLU A 519 -17.61 10.68 4.00
C GLU A 519 -18.76 9.77 3.51
N GLY A 520 -20.01 10.21 3.71
CA GLY A 520 -21.23 9.56 3.21
C GLY A 520 -22.33 9.33 4.27
N PHE A 521 -23.56 9.13 3.81
CA PHE A 521 -24.72 8.90 4.67
C PHE A 521 -24.61 7.61 5.49
N GLY A 522 -24.95 7.68 6.78
CA GLY A 522 -25.21 6.51 7.63
C GLY A 522 -24.00 5.86 8.30
N LYS A 523 -22.80 6.44 8.20
CA LYS A 523 -21.62 5.84 8.84
C LYS A 523 -21.45 6.38 10.26
N THR A 524 -21.63 5.50 11.25
CA THR A 524 -21.49 5.82 12.68
C THR A 524 -20.13 5.47 13.25
N VAL A 525 -19.31 4.71 12.51
CA VAL A 525 -18.03 4.19 12.99
C VAL A 525 -16.88 5.02 12.40
N PRO A 526 -15.91 5.48 13.23
CA PRO A 526 -14.72 6.17 12.76
C PRO A 526 -13.94 5.34 11.74
N GLU A 527 -13.32 5.99 10.76
CA GLU A 527 -12.74 5.30 9.59
C GLU A 527 -11.70 4.23 9.98
N TYR A 528 -10.83 4.53 10.95
CA TYR A 528 -9.79 3.58 11.34
C TYR A 528 -10.36 2.37 12.09
N LEU A 529 -11.40 2.58 12.91
CA LEU A 529 -12.09 1.49 13.61
C LEU A 529 -12.81 0.57 12.61
N ASP A 530 -13.41 1.12 11.56
CA ASP A 530 -14.02 0.36 10.46
C ASP A 530 -12.99 -0.51 9.70
N VAL A 531 -11.74 -0.05 9.58
CA VAL A 531 -10.64 -0.85 9.02
C VAL A 531 -10.26 -2.00 9.96
N LEU A 532 -10.08 -1.71 11.25
CA LEU A 532 -9.74 -2.73 12.23
C LEU A 532 -10.84 -3.80 12.36
N GLN A 533 -12.12 -3.40 12.30
CA GLN A 533 -13.24 -4.34 12.26
C GLN A 533 -13.12 -5.32 11.08
N ARG A 534 -12.87 -4.81 9.87
CA ARG A 534 -12.73 -5.67 8.68
C ARG A 534 -11.53 -6.60 8.81
N LEU A 535 -10.44 -6.15 9.41
CA LEU A 535 -9.28 -7.00 9.67
C LEU A 535 -9.64 -8.10 10.69
N ALA A 536 -10.45 -7.80 11.70
CA ALA A 536 -10.97 -8.78 12.64
C ALA A 536 -11.89 -9.80 11.93
N ASP A 537 -12.78 -9.36 11.04
CA ASP A 537 -13.65 -10.27 10.28
C ASP A 537 -12.85 -11.20 9.34
N VAL A 538 -11.79 -10.67 8.72
CA VAL A 538 -10.86 -11.47 7.90
C VAL A 538 -10.08 -12.45 8.78
N PHE A 539 -9.67 -12.04 9.98
CA PHE A 539 -9.00 -12.90 10.94
C PHE A 539 -9.92 -14.05 11.41
N ASP A 540 -11.18 -13.76 11.73
CA ASP A 540 -12.17 -14.79 12.05
C ASP A 540 -12.39 -15.77 10.92
N SER A 541 -12.31 -15.28 9.68
CA SER A 541 -12.43 -16.12 8.49
C SER A 541 -11.16 -16.94 8.23
N ASN A 542 -9.99 -16.39 8.54
CA ASN A 542 -8.67 -16.97 8.28
C ASN A 542 -7.63 -16.59 9.36
N PRO A 543 -7.57 -17.32 10.48
CA PRO A 543 -6.72 -16.95 11.62
C PRO A 543 -5.22 -17.16 11.37
N HIS A 544 -4.82 -17.73 10.24
CA HIS A 544 -3.42 -18.05 9.94
C HIS A 544 -2.60 -16.87 9.41
N ASN A 545 -3.19 -15.69 9.21
CA ASN A 545 -2.48 -14.53 8.70
C ASN A 545 -1.83 -13.70 9.82
N ASN A 546 -0.62 -14.09 10.22
CA ASN A 546 0.17 -13.43 11.29
C ASN A 546 0.37 -11.92 11.06
N ILE A 547 0.35 -11.44 9.82
CA ILE A 547 0.55 -10.01 9.50
C ILE A 547 -0.68 -9.21 9.93
N ILE A 548 -1.89 -9.69 9.59
CA ILE A 548 -3.17 -9.06 9.98
C ILE A 548 -3.26 -8.97 11.51
N PHE A 549 -2.73 -9.98 12.19
CA PHE A 549 -2.81 -10.08 13.63
C PHE A 549 -2.07 -8.96 14.38
N ARG A 550 -0.82 -8.63 13.98
CA ARG A 550 -0.03 -7.59 14.68
C ARG A 550 -0.75 -6.25 14.71
N ASP A 551 -1.56 -5.98 13.70
CA ASP A 551 -2.31 -4.73 13.58
C ASP A 551 -3.62 -4.75 14.40
N LEU A 552 -4.13 -5.93 14.79
CA LEU A 552 -5.27 -6.06 15.72
C LEU A 552 -4.88 -5.82 17.19
N ASN A 553 -3.60 -5.69 17.52
CA ASN A 553 -3.16 -5.34 18.89
C ASN A 553 -3.72 -3.99 19.38
N VAL A 554 -4.04 -3.07 18.46
CA VAL A 554 -4.72 -1.80 18.79
C VAL A 554 -6.25 -1.91 18.81
N TYR A 555 -6.81 -3.03 18.34
CA TYR A 555 -8.25 -3.30 18.30
C TYR A 555 -8.69 -3.96 19.62
N ASN A 556 -8.82 -3.14 20.65
CA ASN A 556 -9.22 -3.56 21.99
C ASN A 556 -10.12 -2.49 22.63
N PHE A 557 -11.11 -2.91 23.41
CA PHE A 557 -12.06 -2.03 24.12
C PHE A 557 -11.40 -1.02 25.09
N ARG A 558 -10.16 -1.28 25.54
CA ARG A 558 -9.41 -0.35 26.39
C ARG A 558 -8.94 0.90 25.66
N HIS A 559 -8.81 0.82 24.32
CA HIS A 559 -8.62 2.00 23.48
C HIS A 559 -9.95 2.70 23.26
N ALA A 560 -9.95 4.02 23.41
CA ALA A 560 -11.08 4.84 22.97
C ALA A 560 -10.91 5.17 21.49
N PHE A 561 -11.96 4.97 20.70
CA PHE A 561 -12.01 5.35 19.28
C PHE A 561 -12.83 6.63 19.02
N TYR A 562 -13.42 7.18 20.08
CA TYR A 562 -14.25 8.37 20.03
C TYR A 562 -13.71 9.44 20.99
N PRO A 563 -13.88 10.74 20.67
CA PRO A 563 -13.58 11.83 21.58
C PRO A 563 -14.38 11.72 22.89
N LYS A 564 -13.82 12.21 23.99
CA LYS A 564 -14.50 12.44 25.27
C LYS A 564 -15.77 13.27 25.04
N GLY A 565 -16.89 12.77 25.58
CA GLY A 565 -18.19 13.44 25.44
C GLY A 565 -18.81 13.34 24.03
N PHE A 566 -18.34 12.42 23.18
CA PHE A 566 -18.98 12.15 21.89
C PHE A 566 -20.42 11.62 22.06
N ASN A 567 -21.34 12.08 21.20
CA ASN A 567 -22.75 11.69 21.24
C ASN A 567 -23.34 11.58 19.82
N TYR A 568 -23.69 10.37 19.40
CA TYR A 568 -24.25 10.09 18.07
C TYR A 568 -25.49 10.91 17.64
N ILE A 569 -26.23 11.55 18.57
CA ILE A 569 -27.44 12.32 18.24
C ILE A 569 -27.11 13.72 17.72
N SER A 570 -26.04 14.35 18.23
CA SER A 570 -25.86 15.81 18.15
C SER A 570 -24.72 16.26 17.25
N HIS A 571 -24.13 15.34 16.49
CA HIS A 571 -22.84 15.55 15.88
C HIS A 571 -22.94 15.81 14.39
N THR A 572 -22.56 17.02 14.01
CA THR A 572 -22.14 17.34 12.65
C THR A 572 -20.67 16.95 12.48
N ASP A 573 -20.24 16.64 11.25
CA ASP A 573 -18.85 16.29 10.94
C ASP A 573 -17.86 17.36 11.46
N LEU A 574 -18.24 18.63 11.35
CA LEU A 574 -17.46 19.76 11.88
C LEU A 574 -17.32 19.73 13.41
N LYS A 575 -18.39 19.42 14.15
CA LYS A 575 -18.34 19.32 15.61
C LYS A 575 -17.44 18.16 16.03
N TYR A 576 -17.55 17.01 15.36
CA TYR A 576 -16.71 15.85 15.62
C TYR A 576 -15.23 16.14 15.35
N GLN A 577 -14.91 16.73 14.20
CA GLN A 577 -13.54 17.13 13.85
C GLN A 577 -12.96 18.12 14.87
N ARG A 578 -13.75 19.08 15.36
CA ARG A 578 -13.32 20.02 16.40
C ARG A 578 -13.04 19.33 17.75
N GLN A 579 -13.81 18.31 18.11
CA GLN A 579 -13.55 17.52 19.32
C GLN A 579 -12.25 16.72 19.20
N ILE A 580 -12.01 16.09 18.03
CA ILE A 580 -10.74 15.41 17.75
C ILE A 580 -9.57 16.40 17.90
N GLU A 581 -9.66 17.55 17.22
CA GLU A 581 -8.64 18.59 17.30
C GLU A 581 -8.36 19.01 18.74
N SER A 582 -9.41 19.30 19.51
CA SER A 582 -9.29 19.71 20.91
C SER A 582 -8.54 18.69 21.77
N GLU A 583 -8.75 17.40 21.56
CA GLU A 583 -8.07 16.37 22.35
C GLU A 583 -6.64 16.10 21.90
N VAL A 584 -6.40 16.14 20.58
CA VAL A 584 -5.06 15.98 20.02
C VAL A 584 -4.16 17.10 20.53
N VAL A 585 -4.63 18.36 20.54
CA VAL A 585 -3.82 19.53 20.95
C VAL A 585 -3.64 19.68 22.47
N GLN A 586 -4.42 18.93 23.27
CA GLN A 586 -4.22 18.82 24.71
C GLN A 586 -2.94 18.02 25.07
N CYS A 587 -2.36 17.29 24.11
CA CYS A 587 -1.16 16.47 24.30
C CYS A 587 -1.26 15.43 25.41
N GLY A 588 -2.47 14.92 25.67
CA GLY A 588 -2.66 13.68 26.43
C GLY A 588 -2.35 12.45 25.58
N LYS A 589 -2.53 11.23 26.13
CA LYS A 589 -2.40 9.96 25.39
C LYS A 589 -3.49 9.82 24.32
N THR A 590 -3.40 10.61 23.26
CA THR A 590 -4.35 10.69 22.16
C THR A 590 -3.56 10.80 20.87
N VAL A 591 -3.96 9.98 19.89
CA VAL A 591 -3.39 10.01 18.56
C VAL A 591 -4.51 10.18 17.55
N PHE A 592 -4.26 11.00 16.54
CA PHE A 592 -5.12 11.13 15.37
C PHE A 592 -4.61 10.18 14.30
N VAL A 593 -5.38 9.13 14.00
CA VAL A 593 -5.10 8.13 12.97
C VAL A 593 -5.91 8.45 11.72
N ALA A 594 -5.21 8.62 10.59
CA ALA A 594 -5.84 8.88 9.30
C ALA A 594 -4.93 8.38 8.17
N LYS A 595 -5.39 8.52 6.93
CA LYS A 595 -4.55 8.22 5.77
C LYS A 595 -3.35 9.15 5.73
N SER A 596 -2.19 8.66 5.29
CA SER A 596 -0.95 9.44 5.17
C SER A 596 -1.11 10.82 4.49
N SER A 597 -1.94 10.91 3.44
CA SER A 597 -2.22 12.17 2.76
C SER A 597 -3.03 13.15 3.61
N GLU A 598 -3.95 12.64 4.43
CA GLU A 598 -4.76 13.41 5.38
C GLU A 598 -3.93 13.82 6.61
N ILE A 599 -3.10 12.92 7.16
CA ILE A 599 -2.16 13.21 8.25
C ILE A 599 -1.21 14.34 7.87
N LYS A 600 -0.68 14.35 6.65
CA LYS A 600 0.18 15.44 6.19
C LYS A 600 -0.54 16.79 6.20
N SER A 601 -1.77 16.84 5.70
CA SER A 601 -2.57 18.07 5.68
C SER A 601 -2.99 18.52 7.08
N GLU A 602 -3.30 17.57 7.96
CA GLU A 602 -3.63 17.85 9.36
C GLU A 602 -2.40 18.35 10.13
N TYR A 603 -1.23 17.76 9.90
CA TYR A 603 0.04 18.23 10.46
C TYR A 603 0.37 19.65 10.00
N GLU A 604 0.28 19.95 8.68
CA GLU A 604 0.49 21.30 8.14
C GLU A 604 -0.47 22.32 8.79
N PHE A 605 -1.73 21.94 9.03
CA PHE A 605 -2.71 22.79 9.70
C PHE A 605 -2.39 22.99 11.20
N LEU A 606 -2.22 21.91 11.96
CA LEU A 606 -2.01 21.99 13.40
C LEU A 606 -0.66 22.63 13.76
N SER A 607 0.40 22.35 13.00
CA SER A 607 1.71 22.99 13.22
C SER A 607 1.67 24.51 13.01
N LYS A 608 0.83 25.00 12.09
CA LYS A 608 0.60 26.43 11.83
C LYS A 608 -0.32 27.09 12.86
N GLN A 609 -1.27 26.37 13.42
CA GLN A 609 -2.20 26.96 14.41
C GLN A 609 -1.67 26.86 15.84
N TYR A 610 -0.82 25.87 16.13
CA TYR A 610 -0.37 25.52 17.47
C TYR A 610 1.16 25.50 17.57
N HIS A 611 1.81 26.63 17.23
CA HIS A 611 3.28 26.75 17.16
C HIS A 611 4.02 26.31 18.43
N SER A 612 3.40 26.45 19.60
CA SER A 612 3.99 26.07 20.90
C SER A 612 3.90 24.57 21.20
N LYS A 613 3.23 23.78 20.35
CA LYS A 613 3.06 22.34 20.53
C LYS A 613 3.90 21.61 19.51
N LYS A 614 4.86 20.81 20.00
CA LYS A 614 5.62 19.91 19.14
C LYS A 614 4.74 18.72 18.76
N LEU A 615 4.47 18.59 17.47
CA LEU A 615 3.67 17.52 16.89
C LEU A 615 4.59 16.48 16.25
N PHE A 616 4.23 15.21 16.43
CA PHE A 616 4.98 14.05 15.96
C PHE A 616 4.09 13.23 15.03
N VAL A 617 4.64 12.88 13.86
CA VAL A 617 3.99 12.02 12.87
C VAL A 617 4.68 10.66 12.89
N SER A 618 3.90 9.59 12.82
CA SER A 618 4.45 8.23 12.80
C SER A 618 5.38 8.01 11.59
N SER A 619 6.56 7.43 11.83
CA SER A 619 7.58 7.22 10.80
C SER A 619 7.15 6.18 9.76
N GLN A 620 6.28 5.25 10.18
CA GLN A 620 5.76 4.19 9.33
C GLN A 620 4.25 4.32 9.09
N GLY A 621 3.83 4.18 7.84
CA GLY A 621 2.45 3.96 7.47
C GLY A 621 2.10 2.47 7.54
N LYS A 622 1.10 2.11 8.34
CA LYS A 622 0.50 0.77 8.42
C LYS A 622 -0.55 0.59 7.34
N HIS A 623 -0.87 -0.66 7.02
CA HIS A 623 -1.86 -1.03 5.99
C HIS A 623 -1.67 -0.24 4.69
N LYS A 624 -0.55 -0.46 4.00
CA LYS A 624 -0.37 0.14 2.68
C LYS A 624 -1.37 -0.48 1.71
N PHE A 625 -2.38 0.28 1.30
CA PHE A 625 -3.30 -0.09 0.24
C PHE A 625 -3.09 0.84 -0.95
N PRO A 626 -3.05 0.31 -2.18
CA PRO A 626 -3.20 1.15 -3.34
C PRO A 626 -4.58 1.82 -3.26
N THR A 627 -4.67 3.10 -3.59
CA THR A 627 -5.94 3.71 -3.98
C THR A 627 -5.99 3.60 -5.50
N TRP A 628 -7.08 3.06 -6.01
CA TRP A 628 -7.25 2.87 -7.44
C TRP A 628 -8.52 3.55 -7.94
N LEU A 629 -8.52 3.81 -9.24
CA LEU A 629 -9.70 4.08 -10.01
C LEU A 629 -10.06 2.82 -10.76
N ASP A 630 -11.28 2.35 -10.58
CA ASP A 630 -11.80 1.23 -11.33
C ASP A 630 -12.59 1.75 -12.53
N PHE A 631 -12.17 1.26 -13.70
CA PHE A 631 -12.86 1.49 -14.95
C PHE A 631 -13.54 0.17 -15.33
N ARG A 632 -14.88 0.20 -15.37
CA ARG A 632 -15.68 -0.92 -15.88
C ARG A 632 -15.67 -0.88 -17.41
N HIS A 633 -15.38 -2.02 -18.04
CA HIS A 633 -15.21 -2.15 -19.51
C HIS A 633 -14.18 -1.16 -20.10
N PRO A 634 -12.93 -1.20 -19.60
CA PRO A 634 -11.90 -0.20 -19.86
C PRO A 634 -11.21 -0.33 -21.22
N ARG A 635 -11.44 -1.44 -21.92
CA ARG A 635 -10.61 -1.83 -23.06
C ARG A 635 -10.87 -0.90 -24.24
N SER A 636 -9.79 -0.41 -24.83
CA SER A 636 -9.76 0.55 -25.95
C SER A 636 -10.39 1.93 -25.71
N SER A 637 -10.90 2.20 -24.50
CA SER A 637 -11.47 3.50 -24.14
C SER A 637 -10.47 4.64 -24.32
N ARG A 638 -10.89 5.68 -25.06
CA ARG A 638 -10.12 6.92 -25.16
C ARG A 638 -10.02 7.62 -23.82
N VAL A 639 -11.06 7.52 -22.99
CA VAL A 639 -11.10 8.09 -21.63
C VAL A 639 -10.07 7.43 -20.74
N VAL A 640 -10.00 6.09 -20.70
CA VAL A 640 -9.01 5.36 -19.89
C VAL A 640 -7.58 5.71 -20.32
N ARG A 641 -7.31 5.82 -21.63
CA ARG A 641 -5.98 6.18 -22.16
C ARG A 641 -5.60 7.61 -21.80
N ARG A 642 -6.51 8.57 -21.97
CA ARG A 642 -6.27 9.98 -21.59
C ARG A 642 -6.13 10.12 -20.08
N PHE A 643 -6.93 9.41 -19.31
CA PHE A 643 -6.84 9.43 -17.84
C PHE A 643 -5.51 8.85 -17.36
N LYS A 644 -5.05 7.75 -17.96
CA LYS A 644 -3.70 7.22 -17.72
C LYS A 644 -2.63 8.27 -18.00
N SER A 645 -2.73 9.02 -19.11
CA SER A 645 -1.82 10.13 -19.41
C SER A 645 -1.88 11.27 -18.38
N ILE A 646 -3.07 11.63 -17.88
CA ILE A 646 -3.24 12.63 -16.80
C ILE A 646 -2.58 12.16 -15.48
N MET A 647 -2.69 10.87 -15.17
CA MET A 647 -2.04 10.24 -14.02
C MET A 647 -0.52 10.26 -14.14
N GLU A 648 0.00 9.82 -15.29
CA GLU A 648 1.44 9.78 -15.59
C GLU A 648 2.05 11.18 -15.61
N ALA A 649 1.30 12.19 -16.07
CA ALA A 649 1.70 13.60 -16.01
C ALA A 649 1.70 14.20 -14.59
N GLY A 650 1.24 13.46 -13.57
CA GLY A 650 1.20 13.93 -12.17
C GLY A 650 0.12 14.98 -11.88
N ILE A 651 -0.78 15.24 -12.82
CA ILE A 651 -1.86 16.24 -12.68
C ILE A 651 -2.85 15.79 -11.60
N TRP A 652 -3.24 14.51 -11.61
CA TRP A 652 -4.19 13.96 -10.66
C TRP A 652 -3.68 13.98 -9.21
N PRO A 653 -2.45 13.51 -8.89
CA PRO A 653 -1.88 13.69 -7.55
C PRO A 653 -1.77 15.14 -7.07
N ARG A 654 -1.61 16.11 -7.99
CA ARG A 654 -1.60 17.55 -7.64
C ARG A 654 -3.00 18.03 -7.29
N LEU A 655 -4.01 17.60 -8.04
CA LEU A 655 -5.42 17.93 -7.78
C LEU A 655 -5.89 17.37 -6.43
N GLU A 656 -5.59 16.11 -6.13
CA GLU A 656 -5.94 15.52 -4.83
C GLU A 656 -5.28 16.26 -3.66
N ARG A 657 -4.01 16.66 -3.79
CA ARG A 657 -3.32 17.47 -2.76
C ARG A 657 -4.01 18.83 -2.57
N ALA A 658 -4.45 19.46 -3.65
CA ALA A 658 -5.18 20.71 -3.58
C ALA A 658 -6.55 20.53 -2.90
N GLU A 659 -7.27 19.45 -3.21
CA GLU A 659 -8.56 19.14 -2.60
C GLU A 659 -8.42 18.88 -1.09
N ILE A 660 -7.44 18.08 -0.68
CA ILE A 660 -7.17 17.80 0.73
C ILE A 660 -6.81 19.10 1.47
N ARG A 661 -5.94 19.96 0.88
CA ARG A 661 -5.58 21.26 1.48
C ARG A 661 -6.79 22.18 1.65
N ARG A 662 -7.71 22.19 0.68
CA ARG A 662 -8.94 23.01 0.74
C ARG A 662 -9.80 22.71 1.97
N LYS A 663 -9.79 21.46 2.48
CA LYS A 663 -10.53 21.10 3.70
C LYS A 663 -10.09 21.92 4.92
N ASN A 664 -8.83 22.35 4.96
CA ASN A 664 -8.26 23.09 6.10
C ASN A 664 -8.18 24.61 5.88
N VAL A 665 -8.49 25.14 4.69
CA VAL A 665 -8.34 26.58 4.37
C VAL A 665 -9.29 27.45 5.22
N ASN A 666 -10.55 27.04 5.37
CA ASN A 666 -11.57 27.80 6.11
C ASN A 666 -11.73 27.30 7.56
N ARG A 667 -10.85 26.40 8.01
CA ARG A 667 -10.93 25.82 9.35
C ARG A 667 -10.28 26.76 10.36
N THR A 668 -11.04 27.13 11.39
CA THR A 668 -10.54 27.89 12.54
C THR A 668 -10.04 26.96 13.63
N ALA A 669 -8.90 27.29 14.24
CA ALA A 669 -8.38 26.56 15.39
C ALA A 669 -9.40 26.50 16.54
N VAL A 670 -9.56 25.33 17.16
CA VAL A 670 -10.53 25.12 18.24
C VAL A 670 -10.10 25.82 19.53
N MET A 671 -8.81 25.85 19.83
CA MET A 671 -8.27 26.49 21.03
C MET A 671 -7.37 27.65 20.67
N LYS A 672 -7.63 28.83 21.24
CA LYS A 672 -6.69 29.96 21.17
C LYS A 672 -5.63 29.75 22.25
N ILE A 673 -4.47 29.20 21.89
CA ILE A 673 -3.34 29.10 22.83
C ILE A 673 -2.82 30.52 23.07
N LYS A 674 -2.85 30.96 24.33
CA LYS A 674 -2.11 32.17 24.74
C LYS A 674 -0.64 31.89 24.51
N GLN A 675 -0.03 32.54 23.51
CA GLN A 675 1.38 32.35 23.22
C GLN A 675 2.20 32.71 24.48
N PRO A 676 3.04 31.79 24.99
CA PRO A 676 4.00 32.16 26.01
C PRO A 676 4.94 33.20 25.41
N LYS A 677 5.02 34.38 26.03
CA LYS A 677 5.88 35.46 25.56
C LYS A 677 7.35 35.02 25.69
N GLY A 678 8.02 34.84 24.55
CA GLY A 678 9.44 35.19 24.39
C GLY A 678 10.50 34.23 24.91
N VAL A 679 10.45 32.94 24.56
CA VAL A 679 11.64 32.07 24.70
C VAL A 679 12.06 31.53 23.34
N GLU A 680 12.93 32.27 22.66
CA GLU A 680 13.66 31.78 21.49
C GLU A 680 14.74 30.79 21.95
N LEU A 681 14.56 29.49 21.68
CA LEU A 681 15.62 28.51 21.86
C LEU A 681 16.68 28.68 20.75
N ARG A 682 17.84 29.24 21.11
CA ARG A 682 19.05 29.19 20.27
C ARG A 682 19.66 27.78 20.38
N ASN A 683 19.81 27.11 19.24
CA ASN A 683 20.50 25.82 19.16
C ASN A 683 21.98 26.01 19.48
N ILE A 684 22.45 25.43 20.59
CA ILE A 684 23.85 25.41 20.99
C ILE A 684 24.56 24.29 20.21
N GLY A 685 25.69 24.61 19.59
CA GLY A 685 26.38 23.79 18.61
C GLY A 685 26.91 22.46 19.16
N THR A 686 26.76 21.40 18.37
CA THR A 686 27.27 20.05 18.63
C THR A 686 28.80 19.98 18.51
N LEU A 687 29.50 19.73 19.62
CA LEU A 687 30.97 19.68 19.74
C LEU A 687 31.59 18.30 19.37
N GLY A 688 31.04 17.60 18.37
CA GLY A 688 31.28 16.16 18.14
C GLY A 688 32.68 15.74 17.67
N GLY A 689 33.57 16.68 17.32
CA GLY A 689 34.91 16.38 16.79
C GLY A 689 36.08 16.70 17.72
N ALA A 690 35.93 17.69 18.62
CA ALA A 690 37.05 18.26 19.39
C ALA A 690 37.55 17.35 20.54
N LEU A 691 36.76 16.38 20.97
CA LEU A 691 37.17 15.49 22.07
C LEU A 691 38.12 14.38 21.62
N ALA A 692 37.96 13.86 20.40
CA ALA A 692 38.84 12.83 19.87
C ALA A 692 40.29 13.36 19.72
N THR A 693 40.45 14.64 19.39
CA THR A 693 41.76 15.28 19.27
C THR A 693 42.53 15.38 20.59
N VAL A 694 41.83 15.52 21.73
CA VAL A 694 42.47 15.54 23.06
C VAL A 694 43.09 14.18 23.38
N PHE A 695 42.37 13.08 23.13
CA PHE A 695 42.89 11.72 23.38
C PHE A 695 44.10 11.38 22.51
N VAL A 696 44.12 11.84 21.25
CA VAL A 696 45.26 11.63 20.34
C VAL A 696 46.49 12.40 20.85
N LEU A 697 46.32 13.66 21.27
CA LEU A 697 47.41 14.48 21.80
C LEU A 697 47.98 13.89 23.10
N VAL A 698 47.11 13.49 24.03
CA VAL A 698 47.55 12.90 25.30
C VAL A 698 48.21 11.55 25.10
N GLY A 699 47.66 10.68 24.24
CA GLY A 699 48.29 9.41 23.89
C GLY A 699 49.68 9.59 23.28
N GLY A 700 49.85 10.61 22.43
CA GLY A 700 51.16 11.00 21.87
C GLY A 700 52.16 11.43 22.96
N LEU A 701 51.74 12.29 23.89
CA LEU A 701 52.60 12.77 24.99
C LEU A 701 53.00 11.63 25.95
N LEU A 702 52.07 10.73 26.28
CA LEU A 702 52.36 9.53 27.06
C LEU A 702 53.36 8.62 26.35
N GLY A 703 53.22 8.43 25.04
CA GLY A 703 54.18 7.68 24.22
C GLY A 703 55.59 8.27 24.30
N VAL A 704 55.72 9.59 24.19
CA VAL A 704 57.00 10.30 24.34
C VAL A 704 57.57 10.11 25.75
N ALA A 705 56.75 10.24 26.80
CA ALA A 705 57.20 10.04 28.18
C ALA A 705 57.72 8.60 28.43
N ILE A 706 57.05 7.58 27.88
CA ILE A 706 57.51 6.18 27.95
C ILE A 706 58.85 6.01 27.22
N LEU A 707 59.02 6.62 26.04
CA LEU A 707 60.28 6.56 25.30
C LEU A 707 61.42 7.23 26.07
N LEU A 708 61.19 8.41 26.65
CA LEU A 708 62.18 9.10 27.48
C LEU A 708 62.58 8.25 28.68
N PHE A 709 61.62 7.61 29.35
CA PHE A 709 61.88 6.68 30.45
C PHE A 709 62.76 5.49 30.01
N ILE A 710 62.47 4.88 28.86
CA ILE A 710 63.27 3.77 28.32
C ILE A 710 64.71 4.24 28.02
N VAL A 711 64.88 5.46 27.51
CA VAL A 711 66.19 6.03 27.18
C VAL A 711 66.99 6.37 28.45
N GLU A 712 66.34 6.99 29.43
CA GLU A 712 66.96 7.40 30.69
C GLU A 712 67.37 6.19 31.53
N ASP A 713 66.52 5.16 31.59
CA ASP A 713 66.74 3.97 32.40
C ASP A 713 67.33 2.79 31.59
N ARG A 714 67.96 3.09 30.44
CA ARG A 714 68.46 2.08 29.48
C ARG A 714 69.40 1.04 30.09
N SER A 715 70.16 1.40 31.12
CA SER A 715 71.08 0.47 31.80
C SER A 715 70.34 -0.57 32.66
N HIS A 716 69.22 -0.21 33.28
CA HIS A 716 68.41 -1.14 34.06
C HIS A 716 67.37 -1.87 33.21
N VAL A 717 66.73 -1.17 32.28
CA VAL A 717 65.78 -1.76 31.32
C VAL A 717 66.49 -2.77 30.42
N GLY A 718 67.72 -2.48 29.97
CA GLY A 718 68.55 -3.43 29.24
C GLY A 718 68.86 -4.70 30.05
N GLY A 719 69.10 -4.57 31.35
CA GLY A 719 69.28 -5.70 32.27
C GLY A 719 68.02 -6.54 32.48
N LEU A 720 66.85 -5.91 32.56
CA LEU A 720 65.56 -6.59 32.68
C LEU A 720 65.11 -7.28 31.41
N LEU A 721 65.28 -6.64 30.24
CA LEU A 721 64.98 -7.25 28.95
C LEU A 721 65.93 -8.42 28.68
N MET A 722 67.23 -8.28 28.97
CA MET A 722 68.16 -9.41 28.93
C MET A 722 67.78 -10.50 29.92
N GLY A 723 67.31 -10.15 31.13
CA GLY A 723 66.81 -11.10 32.11
C GLY A 723 65.58 -11.87 31.63
N MET A 724 64.61 -11.19 30.99
CA MET A 724 63.42 -11.82 30.43
C MET A 724 63.77 -12.71 29.22
N ILE A 725 64.62 -12.25 28.30
CA ILE A 725 65.10 -13.02 27.15
C ILE A 725 65.93 -14.23 27.61
N CYS A 726 66.76 -14.07 28.65
CA CYS A 726 67.46 -15.18 29.29
C CYS A 726 66.49 -16.14 29.98
N SER A 727 65.42 -15.65 30.62
CA SER A 727 64.42 -16.52 31.27
C SER A 727 63.61 -17.32 30.24
N GLU A 728 63.24 -16.72 29.10
CA GLU A 728 62.56 -17.44 28.02
C GLU A 728 63.47 -18.45 27.34
N SER A 729 64.75 -18.13 27.14
CA SER A 729 65.71 -19.11 26.59
C SER A 729 66.01 -20.26 27.56
N VAL A 730 65.95 -20.01 28.88
CA VAL A 730 66.01 -21.07 29.91
C VAL A 730 64.73 -21.92 29.91
N VAL A 731 63.54 -21.31 29.85
CA VAL A 731 62.26 -22.02 29.74
C VAL A 731 62.20 -22.84 28.45
N TYR A 732 62.71 -22.32 27.33
CA TYR A 732 62.78 -23.04 26.06
C TYR A 732 63.76 -24.22 26.12
N ARG A 733 64.93 -24.10 26.80
CA ARG A 733 65.83 -25.24 27.05
C ARG A 733 65.21 -26.30 27.96
N ILE A 734 64.52 -25.90 29.03
CA ILE A 734 63.83 -26.84 29.92
C ILE A 734 62.73 -27.58 29.15
N ARG A 735 61.95 -26.88 28.31
CA ARG A 735 60.92 -27.49 27.46
C ARG A 735 61.49 -28.44 26.40
N LYS A 736 62.68 -28.13 25.85
CA LYS A 736 63.38 -28.99 24.89
C LYS A 736 63.98 -30.24 25.54
N ASN A 737 64.43 -30.16 26.80
CA ASN A 737 64.90 -31.33 27.54
C ASN A 737 63.76 -32.24 28.00
N TYR A 738 62.60 -31.66 28.36
CA TYR A 738 61.41 -32.45 28.73
C TYR A 738 60.75 -33.20 27.56
N SER A 739 61.01 -32.81 26.31
CA SER A 739 60.53 -33.52 25.12
C SER A 739 61.48 -34.60 24.61
N ARG A 740 62.54 -34.93 25.37
CA ARG A 740 63.57 -35.91 24.99
C ARG A 740 63.68 -37.12 25.91
N GLU A 741 62.78 -37.27 26.87
CA GLU A 741 62.62 -38.52 27.61
C GLU A 741 61.65 -39.43 26.84
N ASP A 742 62.20 -40.56 26.42
CA ASP A 742 61.59 -41.59 25.59
C ASP A 742 60.31 -42.19 26.20
N PRO A 743 59.39 -42.69 25.35
CA PRO A 743 58.27 -43.50 25.79
C PRO A 743 58.76 -44.90 26.19
N ALA A 744 58.52 -45.27 27.45
CA ALA A 744 58.53 -46.65 27.91
C ALA A 744 57.10 -47.10 28.22
#